data_AF-A0A524CDZ3-F1
#
_entry.id   AF-A0A524CDZ3-F1
#
_cell.length_a   1.000
_cell.length_b   1.000
_cell.length_c   1.000
_cell.angle_alpha   90.00
_cell.angle_beta   90.00
_cell.angle_gamma   90.00
#
_symmetry.space_group_name_H-M   'P 1'
#
loop_
_entity.id
_entity.type
_entity.pdbx_description
1 polymer ?
#
loop_
_entity_poly.entity_id
_entity_poly.type
_entity_poly.pdbx_seq_one_letter_code
_entity_poly.pdbx_strand_id
1 'polypeptide(L)'
;MISGLTTKKVDSIEFGLLSPEDIRKMSVAQIVVADTYDEDGYPIDSGIMDPKLGVIDPGQRCRTCGNRVGNCPGHFGHIELARPIMHEGYAKVIHKVLRAICRECNRILLTDEEITHYQRLFKRYPEIGQKTATLSKEILKRGAKAKKCPHCEADPLKLKLEKPTSIYEVGEAGSVRLTPIDIRARLENISDDDYRLLGINPEAARLEWSILTVLPVPPVTVRPSITLESGVRSEDDLSHKLIDIIRINQRLRENLDAGAPQLIVEDLWELLQYHCTTYFDNGVSGIPPARHRSGRALRTLAQRLKGKEGRFRSNLSGKRVDFSARTVISPDPNLSMNEVGVPEQIARILTIPQRVTEWNKEDMQELVIRGPDIHPGANYLIRDDGRRVDLRFVKDRSLIADTIMPGFIVERHLSDGDIVLFNRQPSLHRMSIMAHEVRVMPYRTFRLSLYVCPPYNADFDGDEMNLHVPQSDESRAEARVLMRVQEQILSPRYGGPIIGALQDYISAAFLLTRNSSLYTRNQVNQLLATGNYEGDLPEAAIKAPVELWTGKQIFSMFIAEGINISFKANICRKCSVCKKEECEYDAFVVVRDGELQFGVVDEKAFGAGEPDSLFHRIIKERGPTAGRVFMDSVGKLLVRLITDRGFSMGLNDVTLPRVASQRIKRILDNADEKVNQLIETYQRGELDPNPGQTLLETLEQRIQATLAEARDNAGEVAGEHLGLENAAVIMAQTGARGSRLNLSQMAAVVGQQSVRGGRISRGYVGRTLPHFERGDLGARARGFVTSSYKSGLDPIEYWFHAAGGREGLVDTAVRTSTSGYMQRRLMTALQDLKVESDGTVRTAPGRIVQFKFGDDGVDPSKSDHGRSVNIDIAIEKVLGKGRMD
;
A
#
# COMPACT_ATOMS: atom_id res chain seq x y z
N MET A 1 21.70 30.58 1.91
CA MET A 1 22.59 29.39 1.93
C MET A 1 23.58 29.60 3.05
N ILE A 2 23.60 28.74 4.07
CA ILE A 2 24.73 28.68 5.00
C ILE A 2 25.87 28.03 4.20
N SER A 3 26.63 28.85 3.49
CA SER A 3 27.90 28.48 2.88
C SER A 3 28.88 28.14 4.00
N GLY A 4 29.11 26.85 4.27
CA GLY A 4 30.16 26.44 5.22
C GLY A 4 30.00 25.08 5.89
N LEU A 5 28.84 24.43 5.81
CA LEU A 5 28.70 23.04 6.27
C LEU A 5 28.86 22.10 5.08
N THR A 6 30.07 21.61 4.85
CA THR A 6 30.28 20.39 4.04
C THR A 6 29.58 19.24 4.73
N THR A 7 28.31 19.00 4.38
CA THR A 7 27.55 17.86 4.88
C THR A 7 28.13 16.60 4.24
N LYS A 8 28.70 15.73 5.08
CA LYS A 8 29.15 14.40 4.64
C LYS A 8 27.93 13.50 4.49
N LYS A 9 27.89 12.71 3.42
CA LYS A 9 26.89 11.65 3.23
C LYS A 9 27.44 10.33 3.79
N VAL A 10 26.56 9.48 4.29
CA VAL A 10 26.92 8.13 4.73
C VAL A 10 27.11 7.27 3.48
N ASP A 11 28.32 6.76 3.27
CA ASP A 11 28.65 5.89 2.13
C ASP A 11 28.30 4.43 2.41
N SER A 12 28.71 3.93 3.59
CA SER A 12 28.44 2.56 4.03
C SER A 12 28.26 2.49 5.56
N ILE A 13 27.72 1.36 6.03
CA ILE A 13 27.61 1.03 7.46
C ILE A 13 28.18 -0.36 7.66
N GLU A 14 29.26 -0.46 8.42
CA GLU A 14 29.91 -1.73 8.78
C GLU A 14 29.38 -2.19 10.15
N PHE A 15 28.70 -3.33 10.16
CA PHE A 15 28.18 -3.92 11.40
C PHE A 15 29.24 -4.81 12.07
N GLY A 16 29.32 -4.75 13.40
CA GLY A 16 30.23 -5.54 14.21
C GLY A 16 29.69 -5.83 15.61
N LEU A 17 30.52 -6.42 16.45
CA LEU A 17 30.30 -6.57 17.88
C LEU A 17 31.09 -5.49 18.63
N LEU A 18 30.49 -4.91 19.66
CA LEU A 18 31.20 -3.95 20.51
C LEU A 18 32.15 -4.70 21.44
N SER A 19 33.45 -4.37 21.38
CA SER A 19 34.42 -4.91 22.32
C SER A 19 34.20 -4.31 23.73
N PRO A 20 34.61 -5.01 24.80
CA PRO A 20 34.58 -4.46 26.15
C PRO A 20 35.36 -3.15 26.29
N GLU A 21 36.46 -3.01 25.55
CA GLU A 21 37.26 -1.77 25.54
C GLU A 21 36.52 -0.62 24.88
N ASP A 22 35.85 -0.87 23.75
CA ASP A 22 35.07 0.14 23.05
C ASP A 22 33.88 0.61 23.88
N ILE A 23 33.22 -0.31 24.60
CA ILE A 23 32.12 0.04 25.50
C ILE A 23 32.62 0.96 26.63
N ARG A 24 33.78 0.67 27.23
CA ARG A 24 34.38 1.52 28.26
C ARG A 24 34.81 2.88 27.71
N LYS A 25 35.44 2.92 26.52
CA LYS A 25 35.84 4.18 25.84
C LYS A 25 34.65 5.05 25.45
N MET A 26 33.56 4.43 24.99
CA MET A 26 32.32 5.13 24.63
C MET A 26 31.57 5.64 25.86
N SER A 27 31.81 5.06 27.03
CA SER A 27 31.06 5.35 28.23
C SER A 27 31.56 6.61 28.95
N VAL A 28 30.62 7.44 29.39
CA VAL A 28 30.92 8.67 30.15
C VAL A 28 30.88 8.47 31.67
N ALA A 29 30.28 7.39 32.14
CA ALA A 29 30.15 7.07 33.56
C ALA A 29 29.93 5.57 33.78
N GLN A 30 30.54 5.05 34.85
CA GLN A 30 30.24 3.71 35.36
C GLN A 30 29.00 3.80 36.25
N ILE A 31 27.99 2.97 35.97
CA ILE A 31 26.74 2.95 36.73
C ILE A 31 26.81 1.84 37.77
N VAL A 32 26.72 2.23 39.03
CA VAL A 32 26.86 1.32 40.17
C VAL A 32 25.60 1.33 41.03
N VAL A 33 24.93 2.47 41.17
CA VAL A 33 23.78 2.62 42.08
C VAL A 33 22.47 2.22 41.38
N ALA A 34 21.65 1.41 42.07
CA ALA A 34 20.37 0.94 41.54
C ALA A 34 19.24 1.97 41.72
N ASP A 35 19.36 2.87 42.69
CA ASP A 35 18.38 3.93 42.95
C ASP A 35 18.45 5.03 41.89
N THR A 36 17.29 5.62 41.56
CA THR A 36 17.15 6.58 40.46
C THR A 36 17.22 8.03 40.91
N TYR A 37 16.58 8.37 42.03
CA TYR A 37 16.53 9.73 42.60
C TYR A 37 16.75 9.69 44.11
N ASP A 38 17.30 10.77 44.64
CA ASP A 38 17.44 10.99 46.09
C ASP A 38 16.10 11.41 46.72
N GLU A 39 16.11 11.60 48.05
CA GLU A 39 14.93 12.00 48.82
C GLU A 39 14.38 13.38 48.40
N ASP A 40 15.23 14.24 47.83
CA ASP A 40 14.89 15.57 47.32
C ASP A 40 14.38 15.54 45.86
N GLY A 41 14.36 14.37 45.22
CA GLY A 41 13.89 14.16 43.85
C GLY A 41 14.90 14.50 42.76
N TYR A 42 16.18 14.70 43.09
CA TYR A 42 17.27 14.89 42.14
C TYR A 42 17.87 13.54 41.71
N PRO A 43 18.33 13.42 40.45
CA PRO A 43 19.01 12.21 40.01
C PRO A 43 20.30 11.95 40.77
N ILE A 44 20.51 10.70 41.19
CA ILE A 44 21.70 10.29 41.94
C ILE A 44 22.92 10.13 41.01
N ASP A 45 24.08 10.62 41.46
CA ASP A 45 25.36 10.45 40.76
C ASP A 45 25.76 8.95 40.70
N SER A 46 26.27 8.50 39.54
CA SER A 46 26.56 7.07 39.26
C SER A 46 25.33 6.14 39.33
N GLY A 47 24.12 6.71 39.33
CA GLY A 47 22.85 6.01 39.18
C GLY A 47 22.37 5.96 37.71
N ILE A 48 21.26 5.26 37.47
CA ILE A 48 20.72 5.03 36.12
C ILE A 48 20.23 6.31 35.41
N MET A 49 19.92 7.35 36.19
CA MET A 49 19.46 8.66 35.74
C MET A 49 20.55 9.74 35.85
N ASP A 50 21.83 9.36 35.97
CA ASP A 50 22.95 10.30 36.09
C ASP A 50 22.90 11.37 34.96
N PRO A 51 22.93 12.68 35.28
CA PRO A 51 22.88 13.76 34.29
C PRO A 51 24.03 13.75 33.25
N LYS A 52 25.10 12.98 33.50
CA LYS A 52 26.16 12.69 32.52
C LYS A 52 25.64 11.89 31.33
N LEU A 53 24.65 11.02 31.53
CA LEU A 53 24.05 10.18 30.47
C LEU A 53 23.06 10.96 29.57
N GLY A 54 22.68 12.17 29.97
CA GLY A 54 21.77 13.04 29.23
C GLY A 54 20.74 13.70 30.14
N VAL A 55 19.93 14.60 29.58
CA VAL A 55 18.88 15.32 30.30
C VAL A 55 17.55 15.22 29.55
N ILE A 56 16.47 15.08 30.30
CA ILE A 56 15.09 15.02 29.80
C ILE A 56 14.21 16.13 30.38
N ASP A 57 14.53 16.63 31.58
CA ASP A 57 13.76 17.66 32.25
C ASP A 57 14.05 19.06 31.65
N PRO A 58 13.00 19.81 31.23
CA PRO A 58 13.17 21.18 30.70
C PRO A 58 13.87 22.09 31.72
N GLY A 59 14.97 22.72 31.30
CA GLY A 59 15.76 23.64 32.14
C GLY A 59 17.07 23.07 32.67
N GLN A 60 17.22 21.75 32.71
CA GLN A 60 18.49 21.11 33.04
C GLN A 60 19.47 21.13 31.87
N ARG A 61 20.77 21.12 32.20
CA ARG A 61 21.88 21.01 31.23
C ARG A 61 22.60 19.70 31.46
N CYS A 62 22.97 19.02 30.38
CA CYS A 62 23.76 17.80 30.47
C CYS A 62 25.15 18.11 31.04
N ARG A 63 25.61 17.32 32.01
CA ARG A 63 26.95 17.49 32.60
C ARG A 63 28.08 17.10 31.65
N THR A 64 27.79 16.32 30.60
CA THR A 64 28.77 15.87 29.60
C THR A 64 28.92 16.85 28.44
N CYS A 65 27.81 17.24 27.79
CA CYS A 65 27.86 18.11 26.60
C CYS A 65 27.41 19.57 26.84
N GLY A 66 26.87 19.91 28.01
CA GLY A 66 26.38 21.26 28.32
C GLY A 66 25.08 21.67 27.62
N ASN A 67 24.60 20.88 26.65
CA ASN A 67 23.39 21.14 25.90
C ASN A 67 22.13 20.98 26.76
N ARG A 68 21.08 21.72 26.39
CA ARG A 68 19.72 21.57 26.93
C ARG A 68 18.98 20.42 26.24
N VAL A 69 17.82 20.06 26.81
CA VAL A 69 16.86 19.13 26.21
C VAL A 69 16.56 19.55 24.76
N GLY A 70 16.65 18.60 23.82
CA GLY A 70 16.48 18.82 22.38
C GLY A 70 17.80 18.81 21.58
N ASN A 71 18.86 19.42 22.11
CA ASN A 71 20.18 19.47 21.46
C ASN A 71 21.18 18.47 22.05
N CYS A 72 20.85 17.85 23.19
CA CYS A 72 21.65 16.78 23.78
C CYS A 72 21.37 15.46 23.03
N PRO A 73 22.36 14.83 22.38
CA PRO A 73 22.17 13.55 21.69
C PRO A 73 21.99 12.36 22.66
N GLY A 74 22.37 12.54 23.93
CA GLY A 74 22.49 11.46 24.91
C GLY A 74 23.86 10.80 24.90
N HIS A 75 24.26 10.22 26.04
CA HIS A 75 25.58 9.64 26.25
C HIS A 75 25.48 8.26 26.92
N PHE A 76 26.32 7.31 26.51
CA PHE A 76 26.28 5.95 27.03
C PHE A 76 26.97 5.83 28.40
N GLY A 77 26.39 5.00 29.26
CA GLY A 77 27.02 4.52 30.49
C GLY A 77 27.53 3.09 30.30
N HIS A 78 28.15 2.52 31.33
CA HIS A 78 28.44 1.09 31.35
C HIS A 78 28.29 0.49 32.75
N ILE A 79 28.02 -0.81 32.80
CA ILE A 79 28.02 -1.62 34.01
C ILE A 79 29.12 -2.68 33.86
N GLU A 80 30.02 -2.74 34.84
CA GLU A 80 31.03 -3.81 34.92
C GLU A 80 30.39 -5.04 35.58
N LEU A 81 30.25 -6.13 34.82
CA LEU A 81 29.62 -7.36 35.31
C LEU A 81 30.60 -8.12 36.22
N ALA A 82 30.11 -8.62 37.36
CA ALA A 82 30.91 -9.36 38.33
C ALA A 82 31.40 -10.72 37.78
N ARG A 83 30.63 -11.32 36.86
CA ARG A 83 30.99 -12.53 36.11
C ARG A 83 30.53 -12.38 34.65
N PRO A 84 31.21 -13.04 33.69
CA PRO A 84 30.83 -12.97 32.29
C PRO A 84 29.46 -13.59 32.04
N ILE A 85 28.69 -12.98 31.14
CA ILE A 85 27.33 -13.38 30.78
C ILE A 85 27.26 -13.72 29.30
N MET A 86 26.65 -14.85 28.96
CA MET A 86 26.50 -15.25 27.57
C MET A 86 25.36 -14.46 26.91
N HIS A 87 25.60 -13.82 25.77
CA HIS A 87 24.51 -13.18 25.02
C HIS A 87 23.67 -14.24 24.31
N GLU A 88 22.36 -14.23 24.56
CA GLU A 88 21.39 -15.21 24.04
C GLU A 88 21.29 -15.25 22.51
N GLY A 89 21.49 -14.10 21.85
CA GLY A 89 21.48 -14.01 20.39
C GLY A 89 22.59 -14.83 19.72
N TYR A 90 23.71 -15.04 20.41
CA TYR A 90 24.89 -15.73 19.88
C TYR A 90 25.05 -17.16 20.39
N ALA A 91 24.22 -17.62 21.33
CA ALA A 91 24.34 -18.96 21.93
C ALA A 91 24.38 -20.10 20.90
N LYS A 92 23.56 -20.01 19.84
CA LYS A 92 23.56 -21.00 18.74
C LYS A 92 24.79 -20.92 17.84
N VAL A 93 25.39 -19.73 17.68
CA VAL A 93 26.60 -19.54 16.88
C VAL A 93 27.78 -20.08 17.64
N ILE A 94 27.92 -19.71 18.91
CA ILE A 94 28.96 -20.22 19.81
C ILE A 94 28.90 -21.75 19.88
N HIS A 95 27.71 -22.35 20.07
CA HIS A 95 27.58 -23.82 20.07
C HIS A 95 28.08 -24.49 18.77
N LYS A 96 27.83 -23.88 17.60
CA LYS A 96 28.33 -24.42 16.33
C LYS A 96 29.84 -24.28 16.20
N VAL A 97 30.40 -23.16 16.63
CA VAL A 97 31.84 -22.90 16.57
C VAL A 97 32.60 -23.80 17.54
N LEU A 98 32.15 -23.92 18.79
CA LEU A 98 32.76 -24.82 19.78
C LEU A 98 32.79 -26.29 19.33
N ARG A 99 31.83 -26.71 18.50
CA ARG A 99 31.80 -28.06 17.91
C ARG A 99 32.79 -28.26 16.76
N ALA A 100 33.25 -27.17 16.15
CA ALA A 100 34.13 -27.20 14.99
C ALA A 100 35.60 -26.88 15.32
N ILE A 101 35.88 -26.51 16.57
CA ILE A 101 37.23 -26.28 17.09
C ILE A 101 37.64 -27.38 18.06
N CYS A 102 38.94 -27.62 18.17
CA CYS A 102 39.48 -28.53 19.17
C CYS A 102 39.47 -27.89 20.56
N ARG A 103 39.17 -28.69 21.60
CA ARG A 103 39.19 -28.23 23.00
C ARG A 103 40.59 -27.88 23.51
N GLU A 104 41.62 -28.59 23.05
CA GLU A 104 42.98 -28.44 23.59
C GLU A 104 43.79 -27.42 22.80
N CYS A 105 43.86 -27.55 21.47
CA CYS A 105 44.66 -26.65 20.64
C CYS A 105 43.87 -25.43 20.09
N ASN A 106 42.55 -25.36 20.28
CA ASN A 106 41.67 -24.28 19.80
C ASN A 106 41.68 -24.02 18.27
N ARG A 107 42.39 -24.88 17.51
CA ARG A 107 42.39 -24.86 16.04
C ARG A 107 41.11 -25.48 15.48
N ILE A 108 40.76 -25.09 14.26
CA ILE A 108 39.65 -25.69 13.54
C ILE A 108 39.91 -27.17 13.24
N LEU A 109 38.88 -28.02 13.33
CA LEU A 109 38.96 -29.46 13.10
C LEU A 109 38.97 -29.78 11.59
N LEU A 110 39.96 -29.26 10.87
CA LEU A 110 40.22 -29.49 9.44
C LEU A 110 41.71 -29.80 9.22
N THR A 111 42.03 -30.48 8.13
CA THR A 111 43.43 -30.67 7.72
C THR A 111 44.00 -29.40 7.07
N ASP A 112 45.32 -29.25 7.05
CA ASP A 112 45.97 -28.09 6.41
C ASP A 112 45.68 -28.00 4.89
N GLU A 113 45.49 -29.15 4.23
CA GLU A 113 45.04 -29.22 2.84
C GLU A 113 43.62 -28.66 2.67
N GLU A 114 42.69 -29.06 3.55
CA GLU A 114 41.32 -28.55 3.57
C GLU A 114 41.31 -27.05 3.86
N ILE A 115 42.10 -26.57 4.83
CA ILE A 115 42.23 -25.15 5.16
C ILE A 115 42.68 -24.34 3.93
N THR A 116 43.75 -24.78 3.27
CA THR A 116 44.28 -24.10 2.07
C THR A 116 43.26 -24.10 0.93
N HIS A 117 42.52 -25.20 0.76
CA HIS A 117 41.44 -25.30 -0.23
C HIS A 117 40.32 -24.28 0.03
N TYR A 118 39.80 -24.23 1.26
CA TYR A 118 38.71 -23.31 1.60
C TYR A 118 39.16 -21.84 1.53
N GLN A 119 40.39 -21.51 1.94
CA GLN A 119 40.92 -20.15 1.81
C GLN A 119 40.89 -19.66 0.36
N ARG A 120 41.23 -20.52 -0.62
CA ARG A 120 41.12 -20.19 -2.05
C ARG A 120 39.66 -19.94 -2.48
N LEU A 121 38.74 -20.76 -1.98
CA LEU A 121 37.30 -20.61 -2.28
C LEU A 121 36.73 -19.31 -1.71
N PHE A 122 37.13 -18.91 -0.49
CA PHE A 122 36.68 -17.65 0.11
C PHE A 122 37.09 -16.42 -0.68
N LYS A 123 38.23 -16.46 -1.39
CA LYS A 123 38.66 -15.37 -2.30
C LYS A 123 37.87 -15.36 -3.61
N ARG A 124 37.61 -16.55 -4.17
CA ARG A 124 36.95 -16.72 -5.48
C ARG A 124 35.43 -16.50 -5.45
N TYR A 125 34.75 -16.86 -4.37
CA TYR A 125 33.28 -16.79 -4.28
C TYR A 125 32.71 -15.39 -4.46
N PRO A 126 33.27 -14.34 -3.80
CA PRO A 126 32.87 -12.96 -4.01
C PRO A 126 33.00 -12.50 -5.48
N GLU A 127 34.07 -12.89 -6.18
CA GLU A 127 34.31 -12.55 -7.58
C GLU A 127 33.22 -13.14 -8.51
N ILE A 128 32.72 -14.32 -8.18
CA ILE A 128 31.65 -15.02 -8.94
C ILE A 128 30.24 -14.64 -8.40
N GLY A 129 30.16 -13.73 -7.42
CA GLY A 129 28.90 -13.30 -6.82
C GLY A 129 28.21 -14.36 -5.94
N GLN A 130 28.92 -15.42 -5.54
CA GLN A 130 28.42 -16.42 -4.60
C GLN A 130 28.61 -15.98 -3.14
N LYS A 131 27.71 -16.40 -2.26
CA LYS A 131 27.76 -16.06 -0.84
C LYS A 131 28.75 -16.96 -0.09
N THR A 132 29.71 -16.35 0.60
CA THR A 132 30.69 -17.01 1.47
C THR A 132 30.05 -17.73 2.66
N ALA A 133 28.87 -17.29 3.11
CA ALA A 133 28.13 -17.92 4.22
C ALA A 133 27.77 -19.40 3.98
N THR A 134 27.71 -19.85 2.73
CA THR A 134 27.47 -21.27 2.41
C THR A 134 28.70 -22.11 2.75
N LEU A 135 29.90 -21.61 2.45
CA LEU A 135 31.19 -22.26 2.76
C LEU A 135 31.39 -22.35 4.28
N SER A 136 31.16 -21.28 5.02
CA SER A 136 31.27 -21.29 6.48
C SER A 136 30.35 -22.34 7.13
N LYS A 137 29.14 -22.54 6.60
CA LYS A 137 28.23 -23.59 7.08
C LYS A 137 28.72 -25.00 6.78
N GLU A 138 29.38 -25.19 5.65
CA GLU A 138 29.98 -26.46 5.26
C GLU A 138 31.16 -26.80 6.16
N ILE A 139 32.07 -25.84 6.37
CA ILE A 139 33.20 -25.94 7.29
C ILE A 139 32.74 -26.30 8.70
N LEU A 140 31.75 -25.59 9.25
CA LEU A 140 31.18 -25.89 10.57
C LEU A 140 30.60 -27.30 10.66
N LYS A 141 29.95 -27.81 9.60
CA LYS A 141 29.42 -29.18 9.56
C LYS A 141 30.51 -30.23 9.45
N ARG A 142 31.57 -29.94 8.70
CA ARG A 142 32.72 -30.82 8.49
C ARG A 142 33.51 -30.96 9.79
N GLY A 143 33.88 -29.85 10.42
CA GLY A 143 34.57 -29.83 11.70
C GLY A 143 33.78 -30.55 12.79
N ALA A 144 32.46 -30.33 12.85
CA ALA A 144 31.59 -31.01 13.83
C ALA A 144 31.41 -32.53 13.64
N LYS A 145 31.95 -33.11 12.55
CA LYS A 145 31.98 -34.56 12.28
C LYS A 145 33.37 -35.18 12.46
N ALA A 146 34.40 -34.37 12.71
CA ALA A 146 35.75 -34.87 12.92
C ALA A 146 35.76 -35.80 14.16
N LYS A 147 36.39 -36.97 14.03
CA LYS A 147 36.51 -37.94 15.12
C LYS A 147 37.77 -37.72 15.96
N LYS A 148 38.79 -37.09 15.38
CA LYS A 148 40.07 -36.76 16.01
C LYS A 148 40.54 -35.39 15.52
N CYS A 149 41.25 -34.66 16.36
CA CYS A 149 41.87 -33.42 15.98
C CYS A 149 43.07 -33.66 15.03
N PRO A 150 43.12 -33.04 13.84
CA PRO A 150 44.26 -33.16 12.93
C PRO A 150 45.57 -32.53 13.44
N HIS A 151 45.50 -31.68 14.48
CA HIS A 151 46.64 -30.90 14.96
C HIS A 151 47.26 -31.43 16.27
N CYS A 152 46.44 -31.97 17.19
CA CYS A 152 46.89 -32.46 18.49
C CYS A 152 46.36 -33.85 18.85
N GLU A 153 45.70 -34.53 17.91
CA GLU A 153 45.15 -35.89 18.05
C GLU A 153 44.10 -36.11 19.16
N ALA A 154 43.71 -35.06 19.88
CA ALA A 154 42.68 -35.12 20.91
C ALA A 154 41.30 -35.52 20.35
N ASP A 155 40.54 -36.27 21.15
CA ASP A 155 39.19 -36.71 20.82
C ASP A 155 38.16 -35.59 21.13
N PRO A 156 37.39 -35.10 20.15
CA PRO A 156 36.40 -34.06 20.38
C PRO A 156 35.19 -34.61 21.14
N LEU A 157 34.85 -33.98 22.27
CA LEU A 157 33.68 -34.33 23.06
C LEU A 157 32.38 -33.76 22.46
N LYS A 158 31.27 -34.46 22.73
CA LYS A 158 29.97 -34.07 22.20
C LYS A 158 29.37 -32.93 23.02
N LEU A 159 29.08 -31.80 22.37
CA LEU A 159 28.43 -30.64 23.01
C LEU A 159 26.92 -30.64 22.82
N LYS A 160 26.15 -30.55 23.91
CA LYS A 160 24.69 -30.38 23.92
C LYS A 160 24.32 -28.95 24.33
N LEU A 161 23.49 -28.29 23.53
CA LEU A 161 22.92 -26.98 23.86
C LEU A 161 21.54 -27.18 24.49
N GLU A 162 21.40 -26.80 25.75
CA GLU A 162 20.11 -26.63 26.42
C GLU A 162 19.68 -25.17 26.24
N LYS A 163 18.54 -24.97 25.56
CA LYS A 163 18.08 -23.61 25.25
C LYS A 163 17.63 -22.92 26.54
N PRO A 164 17.92 -21.62 26.71
CA PRO A 164 18.43 -20.71 25.67
C PRO A 164 19.95 -20.51 25.62
N THR A 165 20.69 -20.70 26.72
CA THR A 165 22.12 -20.32 26.83
C THR A 165 23.04 -21.39 27.41
N SER A 166 22.53 -22.46 28.04
CA SER A 166 23.38 -23.44 28.72
C SER A 166 23.99 -24.46 27.75
N ILE A 167 25.32 -24.63 27.78
CA ILE A 167 26.04 -25.62 26.97
C ILE A 167 26.66 -26.67 27.89
N TYR A 168 26.46 -27.94 27.56
CA TYR A 168 27.01 -29.08 28.28
C TYR A 168 27.95 -29.89 27.41
N GLU A 169 29.07 -30.30 27.99
CA GLU A 169 30.04 -31.22 27.44
C GLU A 169 29.70 -32.64 27.92
N VAL A 170 29.41 -33.54 26.98
CA VAL A 170 29.03 -34.94 27.28
C VAL A 170 30.28 -35.80 27.13
N GLY A 171 30.79 -36.28 28.27
CA GLY A 171 31.87 -37.26 28.34
C GLY A 171 31.39 -38.62 28.84
N GLU A 172 32.32 -39.56 29.01
CA GLU A 172 32.03 -40.91 29.52
C GLU A 172 31.58 -40.91 30.98
N ALA A 173 32.05 -39.95 31.79
CA ALA A 173 31.72 -39.80 33.20
C ALA A 173 30.44 -38.98 33.49
N GLY A 174 29.75 -38.48 32.45
CA GLY A 174 28.54 -37.66 32.58
C GLY A 174 28.59 -36.36 31.77
N SER A 175 27.56 -35.51 31.93
CA SER A 175 27.46 -34.19 31.29
C SER A 175 27.90 -33.08 32.24
N VAL A 176 28.95 -32.34 31.87
CA VAL A 176 29.47 -31.19 32.63
C VAL A 176 29.02 -29.90 31.95
N ARG A 177 28.51 -28.93 32.72
CA ARG A 177 28.13 -27.62 32.20
C ARG A 177 29.39 -26.79 31.94
N LEU A 178 29.49 -26.21 30.74
CA LEU A 178 30.53 -25.22 30.44
C LEU A 178 30.11 -23.87 31.00
N THR A 179 30.96 -23.27 31.84
CA THR A 179 30.71 -21.93 32.34
C THR A 179 30.99 -20.89 31.25
N PRO A 180 30.36 -19.70 31.29
CA PRO A 180 30.72 -18.62 30.37
C PRO A 180 32.21 -18.23 30.40
N ILE A 181 32.89 -18.44 31.53
CA ILE A 181 34.34 -18.21 31.65
C ILE A 181 35.09 -19.21 30.77
N ASP A 182 34.79 -20.51 30.89
CA ASP A 182 35.45 -21.56 30.11
C ASP A 182 35.23 -21.36 28.61
N ILE A 183 33.99 -21.02 28.23
CA ILE A 183 33.63 -20.78 26.83
C ILE A 183 34.44 -19.59 26.30
N ARG A 184 34.53 -18.50 27.07
CA ARG A 184 35.26 -17.32 26.65
C ARG A 184 36.75 -17.60 26.46
N ALA A 185 37.38 -18.30 27.41
CA ALA A 185 38.79 -18.68 27.31
C ALA A 185 39.07 -19.53 26.06
N ARG A 186 38.15 -20.44 25.68
CA ARG A 186 38.27 -21.22 24.43
C ARG A 186 38.16 -20.32 23.19
N LEU A 187 37.27 -19.33 23.20
CA LEU A 187 37.07 -18.41 22.06
C LEU A 187 38.25 -17.44 21.88
N GLU A 188 38.81 -16.92 22.97
CA GLU A 188 39.95 -15.98 22.93
C GLU A 188 41.21 -16.59 22.28
N ASN A 189 41.40 -17.91 22.43
CA ASN A 189 42.53 -18.66 21.89
C ASN A 189 42.39 -19.04 20.40
N ILE A 190 41.28 -18.70 19.74
CA ILE A 190 41.10 -18.95 18.30
C ILE A 190 41.95 -17.97 17.50
N SER A 191 42.66 -18.45 16.48
CA SER A 191 43.46 -17.59 15.60
C SER A 191 42.59 -16.79 14.63
N ASP A 192 43.05 -15.60 14.22
CA ASP A 192 42.31 -14.73 13.29
C ASP A 192 42.03 -15.40 11.94
N ASP A 193 42.94 -16.27 11.47
CA ASP A 193 42.76 -17.02 10.23
C ASP A 193 41.67 -18.09 10.36
N ASP A 194 41.57 -18.74 11.51
CA ASP A 194 40.48 -19.67 11.80
C ASP A 194 39.14 -18.93 11.90
N TYR A 195 39.11 -17.72 12.48
CA TYR A 195 37.92 -16.87 12.49
C TYR A 195 37.44 -16.54 11.08
N ARG A 196 38.36 -16.18 10.17
CA ARG A 196 38.02 -15.90 8.76
C ARG A 196 37.41 -17.13 8.07
N LEU A 197 37.93 -18.33 8.33
CA LEU A 197 37.38 -19.59 7.82
C LEU A 197 35.98 -19.89 8.37
N LEU A 198 35.73 -19.55 9.63
CA LEU A 198 34.41 -19.65 10.26
C LEU A 198 33.41 -18.60 9.72
N GLY A 199 33.86 -17.70 8.84
CA GLY A 199 33.05 -16.63 8.26
C GLY A 199 32.84 -15.44 9.21
N ILE A 200 33.79 -15.22 10.12
CA ILE A 200 33.74 -14.17 11.14
C ILE A 200 34.90 -13.22 10.88
N ASN A 201 34.61 -11.91 10.88
CA ASN A 201 35.66 -10.91 10.74
C ASN A 201 36.31 -10.68 12.11
N PRO A 202 37.59 -11.05 12.31
CA PRO A 202 38.27 -10.88 13.59
C PRO A 202 38.47 -9.41 13.98
N GLU A 203 38.48 -8.47 13.04
CA GLU A 203 38.66 -7.05 13.37
C GLU A 203 37.35 -6.42 13.89
N ALA A 204 36.21 -6.90 13.41
CA ALA A 204 34.91 -6.28 13.68
C ALA A 204 34.02 -7.09 14.65
N ALA A 205 34.22 -8.39 14.79
CA ALA A 205 33.25 -9.26 15.48
C ALA A 205 33.88 -10.51 16.12
N ARG A 206 34.94 -10.36 16.94
CA ARG A 206 35.49 -11.47 17.70
C ARG A 206 34.43 -12.10 18.62
N LEU A 207 34.33 -13.43 18.65
CA LEU A 207 33.19 -14.11 19.29
C LEU A 207 33.23 -14.05 20.82
N GLU A 208 34.41 -13.92 21.43
CA GLU A 208 34.55 -13.70 22.87
C GLU A 208 33.81 -12.45 23.33
N TRP A 209 33.63 -11.43 22.47
CA TRP A 209 32.87 -10.22 22.80
C TRP A 209 31.36 -10.50 22.92
N SER A 210 30.87 -11.63 22.40
CA SER A 210 29.49 -12.09 22.65
C SER A 210 29.30 -12.68 24.05
N ILE A 211 30.39 -12.90 24.79
CA ILE A 211 30.38 -13.17 26.22
C ILE A 211 30.67 -11.85 26.95
N LEU A 212 29.60 -11.22 27.39
CA LEU A 212 29.58 -9.88 27.93
C LEU A 212 30.30 -9.83 29.26
N THR A 213 31.34 -9.00 29.36
CA THR A 213 31.91 -8.55 30.64
C THR A 213 31.47 -7.16 31.03
N VAL A 214 31.18 -6.34 30.03
CA VAL A 214 30.73 -4.98 30.21
C VAL A 214 29.41 -4.84 29.47
N LEU A 215 28.40 -4.31 30.16
CA LEU A 215 27.09 -4.05 29.58
C LEU A 215 26.96 -2.54 29.32
N PRO A 216 26.74 -2.08 28.07
CA PRO A 216 26.49 -0.68 27.79
C PRO A 216 25.12 -0.26 28.32
N VAL A 217 25.08 0.84 29.08
CA VAL A 217 23.83 1.45 29.55
C VAL A 217 23.38 2.50 28.56
N PRO A 218 22.17 2.38 27.98
CA PRO A 218 21.67 3.35 27.02
C PRO A 218 21.41 4.72 27.68
N PRO A 219 21.59 5.82 26.91
CA PRO A 219 21.32 7.17 27.37
C PRO A 219 19.92 7.37 27.95
N VAL A 220 19.77 8.37 28.82
CA VAL A 220 18.48 8.75 29.41
C VAL A 220 17.49 9.22 28.33
N THR A 221 17.99 9.83 27.24
CA THR A 221 17.16 10.27 26.09
C THR A 221 16.45 9.11 25.38
N VAL A 222 16.95 7.88 25.49
CA VAL A 222 16.33 6.66 24.93
C VAL A 222 15.37 5.98 25.93
N ARG A 223 15.45 6.35 27.21
CA ARG A 223 14.66 5.82 28.32
C ARG A 223 13.94 6.95 29.08
N PRO A 224 13.10 7.75 28.41
CA PRO A 224 12.42 8.87 29.06
C PRO A 224 11.42 8.37 30.11
N SER A 225 11.39 9.03 31.27
CA SER A 225 10.33 8.85 32.26
C SER A 225 9.06 9.58 31.81
N ILE A 226 7.88 9.01 32.10
CA ILE A 226 6.59 9.63 31.83
C ILE A 226 6.00 10.10 33.16
N THR A 227 5.69 11.39 33.28
CA THR A 227 4.90 11.91 34.39
C THR A 227 3.42 11.63 34.13
N LEU A 228 2.79 10.84 35.00
CA LEU A 228 1.34 10.62 34.97
C LEU A 228 0.60 11.88 35.42
N GLU A 229 -0.69 12.00 35.09
CA GLU A 229 -1.54 13.12 35.54
C GLU A 229 -1.61 13.26 37.06
N SER A 230 -1.39 12.16 37.80
CA SER A 230 -1.28 12.13 39.25
C SER A 230 0.02 12.76 39.80
N GLY A 231 0.92 13.23 38.94
CA GLY A 231 2.24 13.75 39.30
C GLY A 231 3.29 12.67 39.57
N VAL A 232 2.92 11.39 39.58
CA VAL A 232 3.86 10.28 39.79
C VAL A 232 4.68 10.02 38.52
N ARG A 233 6.00 9.92 38.68
CA ARG A 233 6.91 9.52 37.60
C ARG A 233 6.82 8.00 37.38
N SER A 234 6.42 7.61 36.17
CA SER A 234 6.54 6.24 35.68
C SER A 234 7.84 6.11 34.90
N GLU A 235 8.74 5.27 35.40
CA GLU A 235 10.00 4.98 34.73
C GLU A 235 9.81 4.07 33.51
N ASP A 236 10.80 4.12 32.62
CA ASP A 236 10.81 3.32 31.39
C ASP A 236 11.05 1.81 31.68
N ASP A 237 10.45 0.94 30.87
CA ASP A 237 10.59 -0.52 31.01
C ASP A 237 12.07 -0.98 30.95
N LEU A 238 12.96 -0.30 30.20
CA LEU A 238 14.39 -0.61 30.18
C LEU A 238 15.08 -0.16 31.46
N SER A 239 14.70 0.99 32.01
CA SER A 239 15.23 1.48 33.30
C SER A 239 14.95 0.47 34.40
N HIS A 240 13.71 -0.01 34.50
CA HIS A 240 13.33 -1.06 35.45
C HIS A 240 14.22 -2.30 35.36
N LYS A 241 14.52 -2.75 34.14
CA LYS A 241 15.33 -3.96 33.96
C LYS A 241 16.81 -3.74 34.27
N LEU A 242 17.35 -2.56 33.97
CA LEU A 242 18.71 -2.18 34.36
C LEU A 242 18.87 -2.11 35.88
N ILE A 243 17.86 -1.61 36.61
CA ILE A 243 17.84 -1.62 38.08
C ILE A 243 18.02 -3.05 38.61
N ASP A 244 17.26 -4.01 38.07
CA ASP A 244 17.37 -5.41 38.48
C ASP A 244 18.76 -5.99 38.19
N ILE A 245 19.34 -5.69 37.01
CA ILE A 245 20.69 -6.14 36.63
C ILE A 245 21.71 -5.60 37.64
N ILE A 246 21.66 -4.31 37.95
CA ILE A 246 22.60 -3.67 38.88
C ILE A 246 22.50 -4.29 40.27
N ARG A 247 21.27 -4.46 40.80
CA ARG A 247 21.04 -5.04 42.12
C ARG A 247 21.60 -6.46 42.24
N ILE A 248 21.34 -7.33 41.26
CA ILE A 248 21.86 -8.70 41.28
C ILE A 248 23.37 -8.72 41.05
N ASN A 249 23.90 -7.85 40.20
CA ASN A 249 25.33 -7.75 39.94
C ASN A 249 26.12 -7.30 41.19
N GLN A 250 25.60 -6.32 41.95
CA GLN A 250 26.16 -5.91 43.24
C GLN A 250 26.12 -7.05 44.25
N ARG A 251 24.95 -7.69 44.42
CA ARG A 251 24.79 -8.82 45.34
C ARG A 251 25.75 -9.97 45.00
N LEU A 252 25.94 -10.28 43.73
CA LEU A 252 26.89 -11.29 43.28
C LEU A 252 28.34 -10.91 43.64
N ARG A 253 28.72 -9.64 43.45
CA ARG A 253 30.05 -9.13 43.81
C ARG A 253 30.30 -9.21 45.32
N GLU A 254 29.36 -8.75 46.14
CA GLU A 254 29.45 -8.81 47.61
C GLU A 254 29.59 -10.25 48.13
N ASN A 255 28.84 -11.19 47.56
CA ASN A 255 28.91 -12.60 47.97
C ASN A 255 30.21 -13.28 47.50
N LEU A 256 30.77 -12.88 46.35
CA LEU A 256 32.08 -13.34 45.90
C LEU A 256 33.18 -12.84 46.84
N ASP A 257 33.16 -11.56 47.22
CA ASP A 257 34.14 -10.94 48.09
C ASP A 257 34.05 -11.48 49.54
N ALA A 258 32.84 -11.84 49.99
CA ALA A 258 32.60 -12.47 51.28
C ALA A 258 32.95 -13.97 51.34
N GLY A 259 33.35 -14.59 50.22
CA GLY A 259 33.71 -16.02 50.18
C GLY A 259 32.52 -16.97 50.33
N ALA A 260 31.35 -16.61 49.81
CA ALA A 260 30.14 -17.43 49.89
C ALA A 260 30.29 -18.81 49.20
N PRO A 261 29.53 -19.83 49.63
CA PRO A 261 29.50 -21.14 48.98
C PRO A 261 29.19 -21.07 47.48
N GLN A 262 29.83 -21.94 46.70
CA GLN A 262 29.73 -21.94 45.23
C GLN A 262 28.29 -22.07 44.71
N LEU A 263 27.43 -22.86 45.37
CA LEU A 263 26.02 -22.99 45.01
C LEU A 263 25.27 -21.65 45.01
N ILE A 264 25.52 -20.79 46.01
CA ILE A 264 24.88 -19.47 46.11
C ILE A 264 25.37 -18.54 45.00
N VAL A 265 26.68 -18.59 44.71
CA VAL A 265 27.30 -17.81 43.64
C VAL A 265 26.76 -18.23 42.28
N GLU A 266 26.59 -19.53 42.04
CA GLU A 266 26.02 -20.07 40.81
C GLU A 266 24.55 -19.65 40.64
N ASP A 267 23.71 -19.74 41.67
CA ASP A 267 22.32 -19.28 41.64
C ASP A 267 22.20 -17.78 41.32
N LEU A 268 23.04 -16.94 41.95
CA LEU A 268 23.08 -15.50 41.67
C LEU A 268 23.59 -15.21 40.25
N TRP A 269 24.53 -16.00 39.74
CA TRP A 269 25.03 -15.88 38.38
C TRP A 269 23.96 -16.27 37.34
N GLU A 270 23.20 -17.34 37.58
CA GLU A 270 22.06 -17.71 36.73
C GLU A 270 20.98 -16.65 36.73
N LEU A 271 20.70 -16.05 37.89
CA LEU A 271 19.74 -14.95 38.00
C LEU A 271 20.22 -13.72 37.23
N LEU A 272 21.52 -13.39 37.30
CA LEU A 272 22.10 -12.32 36.48
C LEU A 272 21.98 -12.62 34.98
N GLN A 273 22.25 -13.86 34.57
CA GLN A 273 22.05 -14.32 33.18
C GLN A 273 20.59 -14.16 32.75
N TYR A 274 19.62 -14.50 33.60
CA TYR A 274 18.19 -14.27 33.34
C TYR A 274 17.87 -12.78 33.14
N HIS A 275 18.37 -11.89 34.02
CA HIS A 275 18.10 -10.46 33.92
C HIS A 275 18.70 -9.84 32.65
N CYS A 276 19.93 -10.20 32.29
CA CYS A 276 20.56 -9.78 31.04
C CYS A 276 19.83 -10.32 29.81
N THR A 277 19.43 -11.60 29.82
CA THR A 277 18.71 -12.22 28.69
C THR A 277 17.38 -11.52 28.42
N THR A 278 16.59 -11.29 29.47
CA THR A 278 15.29 -10.62 29.35
C THR A 278 15.41 -9.12 29.03
N TYR A 279 16.55 -8.48 29.36
CA TYR A 279 16.87 -7.12 28.93
C TYR A 279 17.08 -7.00 27.41
N PHE A 280 17.76 -7.97 26.78
CA PHE A 280 17.90 -7.99 25.33
C PHE A 280 16.61 -8.44 24.62
N ASP A 281 16.03 -9.56 25.05
CA ASP A 281 14.77 -10.08 24.50
C ASP A 281 13.90 -10.73 25.59
N ASN A 282 12.81 -10.06 25.96
CA ASN A 282 11.85 -10.57 26.95
C ASN A 282 10.85 -11.59 26.36
N GLY A 283 11.00 -11.97 25.09
CA GLY A 283 10.14 -12.92 24.38
C GLY A 283 10.84 -14.26 24.09
N VAL A 284 11.96 -14.54 24.76
CA VAL A 284 12.73 -15.78 24.57
C VAL A 284 11.93 -16.98 25.07
N SER A 285 11.85 -18.03 24.24
CA SER A 285 11.18 -19.28 24.60
C SER A 285 11.97 -20.04 25.67
N GLY A 286 11.26 -20.53 26.69
CA GLY A 286 11.85 -21.28 27.81
C GLY A 286 12.24 -20.42 29.02
N ILE A 287 12.13 -19.10 28.93
CA ILE A 287 12.34 -18.17 30.04
C ILE A 287 11.01 -17.50 30.40
N PRO A 288 10.65 -17.41 31.71
CA PRO A 288 9.46 -16.65 32.11
C PRO A 288 9.62 -15.17 31.77
N PRO A 289 8.61 -14.51 31.15
CA PRO A 289 8.73 -13.11 30.80
C PRO A 289 8.77 -12.25 32.05
N ALA A 290 9.71 -11.31 32.11
CA ALA A 290 9.79 -10.30 33.15
C ALA A 290 8.56 -9.37 33.05
N ARG A 291 7.88 -9.18 34.17
CA ARG A 291 6.65 -8.39 34.28
C ARG A 291 6.84 -7.22 35.24
N HIS A 292 6.15 -6.13 34.95
CA HIS A 292 5.96 -5.04 35.89
C HIS A 292 5.08 -5.51 37.07
N ARG A 293 5.07 -4.76 38.18
CA ARG A 293 4.21 -5.05 39.35
C ARG A 293 2.71 -5.13 39.01
N SER A 294 2.30 -4.48 37.92
CA SER A 294 0.94 -4.52 37.38
C SER A 294 0.60 -5.79 36.59
N GLY A 295 1.54 -6.73 36.43
CA GLY A 295 1.37 -7.95 35.64
C GLY A 295 1.62 -7.78 34.13
N ARG A 296 1.80 -6.55 33.63
CA ARG A 296 2.17 -6.27 32.23
C ARG A 296 3.59 -6.77 31.94
N ALA A 297 3.79 -7.49 30.84
CA ALA A 297 5.13 -7.87 30.37
C ALA A 297 5.92 -6.63 29.93
N LEU A 298 7.21 -6.55 30.31
CA LEU A 298 8.08 -5.43 29.96
C LEU A 298 8.44 -5.47 28.47
N ARG A 299 8.45 -4.30 27.81
CA ARG A 299 8.88 -4.15 26.41
C ARG A 299 10.36 -3.73 26.35
N THR A 300 11.24 -4.72 26.19
CA THR A 300 12.69 -4.53 26.15
C THR A 300 13.21 -4.33 24.71
N LEU A 301 14.53 -4.42 24.48
CA LEU A 301 15.17 -3.97 23.23
C LEU A 301 14.60 -4.66 21.98
N ALA A 302 14.46 -5.99 22.00
CA ALA A 302 13.92 -6.74 20.88
C ALA A 302 12.48 -6.33 20.54
N GLN A 303 11.62 -6.12 21.54
CA GLN A 303 10.21 -5.73 21.35
C GLN A 303 10.06 -4.30 20.84
N ARG A 304 11.03 -3.41 21.11
CA ARG A 304 11.05 -2.04 20.57
C ARG A 304 11.40 -2.02 19.08
N LEU A 305 12.26 -2.94 18.65
CA LEU A 305 12.68 -3.03 17.24
C LEU A 305 11.71 -3.88 16.40
N LYS A 306 11.30 -5.04 16.92
CA LYS A 306 10.43 -6.02 16.25
C LYS A 306 8.95 -5.62 16.33
N GLY A 307 8.12 -6.25 15.50
CA GLY A 307 6.66 -6.14 15.55
C GLY A 307 6.07 -5.07 14.63
N LYS A 308 4.73 -4.95 14.62
CA LYS A 308 3.99 -3.99 13.77
C LYS A 308 4.21 -2.55 14.23
N GLU A 309 4.22 -2.34 15.54
CA GLU A 309 4.48 -1.04 16.19
C GLU A 309 5.97 -0.81 16.51
N GLY A 310 6.85 -1.73 16.11
CA GLY A 310 8.28 -1.59 16.32
C GLY A 310 8.87 -0.42 15.51
N ARG A 311 10.02 0.07 15.95
CA ARG A 311 10.70 1.25 15.39
C ARG A 311 10.90 1.15 13.87
N PHE A 312 11.28 -0.01 13.34
CA PHE A 312 11.47 -0.19 11.89
C PHE A 312 10.21 0.12 11.07
N ARG A 313 9.05 -0.39 11.50
CA ARG A 313 7.80 -0.24 10.75
C ARG A 313 7.08 1.08 11.02
N SER A 314 7.12 1.55 12.26
CA SER A 314 6.31 2.69 12.72
C SER A 314 7.04 4.04 12.66
N ASN A 315 8.38 4.02 12.71
CA ASN A 315 9.18 5.25 12.83
C ASN A 315 10.28 5.38 11.78
N LEU A 316 10.65 4.32 11.03
CA LEU A 316 11.68 4.41 9.99
C LEU A 316 11.06 4.30 8.60
N SER A 317 10.47 3.15 8.26
CA SER A 317 9.85 2.93 6.95
C SER A 317 8.59 3.77 6.72
N GLY A 318 7.90 4.14 7.79
CA GLY A 318 6.75 5.05 7.77
C GLY A 318 6.84 6.00 8.96
N LYS A 319 6.40 7.24 8.76
CA LYS A 319 6.33 8.27 9.80
C LYS A 319 5.06 9.07 9.60
N ARG A 320 4.61 9.75 10.67
CA ARG A 320 3.67 10.86 10.52
C ARG A 320 4.43 12.04 9.94
N VAL A 321 3.79 12.77 9.04
CA VAL A 321 4.37 13.90 8.33
C VAL A 321 3.59 15.17 8.68
N ASP A 322 4.28 16.30 8.67
CA ASP A 322 3.67 17.62 8.79
C ASP A 322 3.11 18.08 7.43
N PHE A 323 2.46 19.25 7.39
CA PHE A 323 1.89 19.86 6.17
C PHE A 323 0.94 18.93 5.40
N SER A 324 0.06 18.27 6.15
CA SER A 324 -0.98 17.41 5.61
C SER A 324 -2.35 17.75 6.17
N ALA A 325 -3.40 17.53 5.39
CA ALA A 325 -4.80 17.65 5.81
C ALA A 325 -5.62 16.45 5.35
N ARG A 326 -6.75 16.21 6.01
CA ARG A 326 -7.69 15.13 5.67
C ARG A 326 -9.11 15.63 5.87
N THR A 327 -9.98 15.43 4.88
CA THR A 327 -11.42 15.72 4.98
C THR A 327 -12.21 14.88 3.97
N VAL A 328 -13.53 14.92 4.08
CA VAL A 328 -14.49 14.27 3.18
C VAL A 328 -14.37 14.87 1.78
N ILE A 329 -14.55 14.03 0.76
CA ILE A 329 -14.59 14.47 -0.64
C ILE A 329 -16.01 14.73 -1.15
N SER A 330 -16.14 15.64 -2.11
CA SER A 330 -17.39 15.94 -2.81
C SER A 330 -17.15 16.07 -4.32
N PRO A 331 -18.10 15.69 -5.17
CA PRO A 331 -17.92 15.78 -6.62
C PRO A 331 -18.04 17.24 -7.10
N ASP A 332 -17.23 17.64 -8.07
CA ASP A 332 -17.40 18.91 -8.78
C ASP A 332 -17.01 18.75 -10.26
N PRO A 333 -18.00 18.68 -11.19
CA PRO A 333 -17.75 18.48 -12.61
C PRO A 333 -17.21 19.74 -13.32
N ASN A 334 -17.19 20.90 -12.64
CA ASN A 334 -16.71 22.15 -13.23
C ASN A 334 -15.20 22.35 -13.09
N LEU A 335 -14.58 21.60 -12.17
CA LEU A 335 -13.13 21.56 -11.97
C LEU A 335 -12.44 20.85 -13.14
N SER A 336 -11.27 21.36 -13.51
CA SER A 336 -10.40 20.64 -14.44
C SER A 336 -9.96 19.30 -13.81
N MET A 337 -9.64 18.32 -14.65
CA MET A 337 -9.09 17.04 -14.22
C MET A 337 -7.85 17.15 -13.29
N ASN A 338 -7.03 18.19 -13.46
CA ASN A 338 -5.86 18.41 -12.61
C ASN A 338 -6.17 19.15 -11.31
N GLU A 339 -7.33 19.80 -11.21
CA GLU A 339 -7.67 20.67 -10.08
C GLU A 339 -8.26 19.87 -8.92
N VAL A 340 -7.90 20.28 -7.70
CA VAL A 340 -8.56 19.84 -6.47
C VAL A 340 -9.10 21.05 -5.73
N GLY A 341 -10.38 21.01 -5.39
CA GLY A 341 -11.00 22.05 -4.57
C GLY A 341 -10.50 21.94 -3.13
N VAL A 342 -9.83 22.96 -2.62
CA VAL A 342 -9.31 23.02 -1.25
C VAL A 342 -10.12 24.03 -0.43
N PRO A 343 -10.65 23.63 0.74
CA PRO A 343 -11.30 24.55 1.67
C PRO A 343 -10.40 25.73 2.06
N GLU A 344 -10.95 26.94 2.04
CA GLU A 344 -10.24 28.17 2.47
C GLU A 344 -9.62 28.03 3.88
N GLN A 345 -10.29 27.33 4.80
CA GLN A 345 -9.75 27.05 6.14
C GLN A 345 -8.44 26.25 6.10
N ILE A 346 -8.37 25.23 5.24
CA ILE A 346 -7.16 24.41 5.05
C ILE A 346 -6.09 25.24 4.35
N ALA A 347 -6.47 26.04 3.35
CA ALA A 347 -5.54 26.89 2.60
C ALA A 347 -4.84 27.95 3.46
N ARG A 348 -5.50 28.47 4.51
CA ARG A 348 -4.89 29.39 5.49
C ARG A 348 -3.95 28.72 6.49
N ILE A 349 -4.19 27.45 6.82
CA ILE A 349 -3.39 26.70 7.80
C ILE A 349 -2.12 26.14 7.15
N LEU A 350 -2.29 25.48 6.01
CA LEU A 350 -1.17 24.93 5.26
C LEU A 350 -0.44 26.07 4.54
N THR A 351 0.88 26.06 4.61
CA THR A 351 1.71 27.11 4.02
C THR A 351 2.75 26.54 3.07
N ILE A 352 3.20 27.41 2.17
CA ILE A 352 4.28 27.16 1.24
C ILE A 352 5.40 28.16 1.53
N PRO A 353 6.64 27.70 1.79
CA PRO A 353 7.77 28.58 1.94
C PRO A 353 8.14 29.12 0.56
N GLN A 354 7.89 30.41 0.37
CA GLN A 354 8.26 31.13 -0.84
C GLN A 354 9.47 31.99 -0.53
N ARG A 355 10.58 31.73 -1.23
CA ARG A 355 11.74 32.59 -1.17
C ARG A 355 11.44 33.90 -1.91
N VAL A 356 11.76 35.00 -1.24
CA VAL A 356 11.65 36.34 -1.81
C VAL A 356 12.79 36.54 -2.80
N THR A 357 12.41 36.95 -4.00
CA THR A 357 13.26 37.29 -5.13
C THR A 357 12.88 38.69 -5.60
N GLU A 358 13.61 39.23 -6.58
CA GLU A 358 13.27 40.54 -7.14
C GLU A 358 11.90 40.54 -7.83
N TRP A 359 11.46 39.41 -8.40
CA TRP A 359 10.22 39.32 -9.18
C TRP A 359 8.94 39.21 -8.34
N ASN A 360 9.01 38.58 -7.17
CA ASN A 360 7.84 38.32 -6.33
C ASN A 360 7.83 39.14 -5.03
N LYS A 361 8.73 40.13 -4.91
CA LYS A 361 8.87 40.91 -3.67
C LYS A 361 7.57 41.64 -3.31
N GLU A 362 6.97 42.33 -4.27
CA GLU A 362 5.75 43.11 -4.08
C GLU A 362 4.59 42.22 -3.61
N ASP A 363 4.38 41.08 -4.30
CA ASP A 363 3.38 40.08 -3.91
C ASP A 363 3.60 39.58 -2.47
N MET A 364 4.84 39.27 -2.10
CA MET A 364 5.16 38.77 -0.76
C MET A 364 4.94 39.84 0.33
N GLN A 365 5.22 41.10 0.02
CA GLN A 365 4.92 42.22 0.92
C GLN A 365 3.42 42.34 1.18
N GLU A 366 2.61 42.26 0.12
CA GLU A 366 1.16 42.31 0.25
C GLU A 366 0.60 41.16 1.10
N LEU A 367 1.09 39.93 0.89
CA LEU A 367 0.66 38.77 1.68
C LEU A 367 1.02 38.90 3.18
N VAL A 368 2.18 39.47 3.50
CA VAL A 368 2.60 39.72 4.89
C VAL A 368 1.75 40.82 5.54
N ILE A 369 1.37 41.86 4.78
CA ILE A 369 0.46 42.92 5.25
C ILE A 369 -0.91 42.34 5.59
N ARG A 370 -1.49 41.51 4.69
CA ARG A 370 -2.76 40.81 4.91
C ARG A 370 -2.70 39.88 6.12
N GLY A 371 -1.54 39.25 6.35
CA GLY A 371 -1.24 38.43 7.52
C GLY A 371 -2.00 37.09 7.55
N PRO A 372 -2.16 36.46 8.73
CA PRO A 372 -2.64 35.08 8.83
C PRO A 372 -4.17 34.91 8.69
N ASP A 373 -4.94 35.98 8.89
CA ASP A 373 -6.39 35.88 9.05
C ASP A 373 -7.16 35.95 7.71
N ILE A 374 -6.65 36.76 6.77
CA ILE A 374 -7.25 37.03 5.47
C ILE A 374 -6.55 36.18 4.41
N HIS A 375 -7.33 35.48 3.60
CA HIS A 375 -6.82 34.72 2.46
C HIS A 375 -6.92 35.54 1.15
N PRO A 376 -5.87 35.56 0.30
CA PRO A 376 -4.56 34.98 0.53
C PRO A 376 -3.69 35.90 1.43
N GLY A 377 -2.92 35.28 2.32
CA GLY A 377 -2.03 35.95 3.28
C GLY A 377 -0.83 35.07 3.68
N ALA A 378 -0.24 35.32 4.85
CA ALA A 378 0.94 34.60 5.34
C ALA A 378 0.96 34.41 6.86
N ASN A 379 1.56 33.30 7.31
CA ASN A 379 1.61 32.96 8.75
C ASN A 379 2.97 33.28 9.39
N TYR A 380 4.06 33.06 8.66
CA TYR A 380 5.41 33.24 9.19
C TYR A 380 6.34 33.93 8.19
N LEU A 381 7.31 34.66 8.72
CA LEU A 381 8.44 35.23 7.98
C LEU A 381 9.73 34.69 8.57
N ILE A 382 10.58 34.10 7.74
CA ILE A 382 11.92 33.64 8.11
C ILE A 382 12.93 34.59 7.49
N ARG A 383 13.74 35.22 8.35
CA ARG A 383 14.82 36.12 7.95
C ARG A 383 16.07 35.34 7.56
N ASP A 384 17.06 36.01 6.97
CA ASP A 384 18.33 35.38 6.57
C ASP A 384 19.14 34.81 7.75
N ASP A 385 18.93 35.32 8.96
CA ASP A 385 19.52 34.79 10.21
C ASP A 385 18.88 33.47 10.67
N GLY A 386 17.83 33.00 9.98
CA GLY A 386 17.07 31.81 10.33
C GLY A 386 16.02 32.03 11.42
N ARG A 387 15.85 33.27 11.91
CA ARG A 387 14.83 33.58 12.91
C ARG A 387 13.45 33.58 12.26
N ARG A 388 12.58 32.69 12.76
CA ARG A 388 11.17 32.62 12.37
C ARG A 388 10.35 33.61 13.19
N VAL A 389 9.70 34.55 12.50
CA VAL A 389 8.79 35.54 13.06
C VAL A 389 7.36 35.08 12.80
N ASP A 390 6.57 35.00 13.86
CA ASP A 390 5.16 34.64 13.80
C ASP A 390 4.30 35.89 13.62
N LEU A 391 3.61 35.99 12.47
CA LEU A 391 2.86 37.17 12.07
C LEU A 391 1.58 37.39 12.90
N ARG A 392 1.14 36.38 13.68
CA ARG A 392 -0.03 36.50 14.56
C ARG A 392 0.18 37.48 15.71
N PHE A 393 1.42 37.63 16.18
CA PHE A 393 1.75 38.45 17.35
C PHE A 393 2.43 39.78 17.00
N VAL A 394 2.54 40.08 15.71
CA VAL A 394 3.12 41.33 15.21
C VAL A 394 2.08 42.45 15.29
N LYS A 395 2.43 43.55 15.98
CA LYS A 395 1.56 44.73 16.15
C LYS A 395 1.35 45.52 14.86
N ASP A 396 2.41 45.74 14.09
CA ASP A 396 2.37 46.45 12.81
C ASP A 396 3.05 45.61 11.74
N ARG A 397 2.24 45.09 10.80
CA ARG A 397 2.67 44.19 9.74
C ARG A 397 3.30 44.94 8.57
N SER A 398 2.94 46.21 8.36
CA SER A 398 3.45 47.03 7.25
C SER A 398 4.94 47.33 7.42
N LEU A 399 5.36 47.68 8.64
CA LEU A 399 6.78 47.88 8.96
C LEU A 399 7.61 46.61 8.70
N ILE A 400 7.07 45.43 8.98
CA ILE A 400 7.78 44.17 8.70
C ILE A 400 7.83 43.91 7.20
N ALA A 401 6.75 44.17 6.46
CA ALA A 401 6.72 44.02 5.01
C ALA A 401 7.76 44.92 4.32
N ASP A 402 7.96 46.15 4.80
CA ASP A 402 8.98 47.06 4.26
C ASP A 402 10.41 46.54 4.48
N THR A 403 10.64 45.76 5.54
CA THR A 403 11.94 45.14 5.83
C THR A 403 12.25 43.91 4.99
N ILE A 404 11.30 43.43 4.18
CA ILE A 404 11.49 42.25 3.34
C ILE A 404 12.54 42.54 2.26
N MET A 405 13.55 41.69 2.18
CA MET A 405 14.61 41.75 1.18
C MET A 405 14.75 40.40 0.46
N PRO A 406 15.31 40.39 -0.77
CA PRO A 406 15.63 39.14 -1.46
C PRO A 406 16.52 38.25 -0.57
N GLY A 407 16.13 36.99 -0.42
CA GLY A 407 16.77 36.04 0.49
C GLY A 407 15.85 35.53 1.61
N PHE A 408 14.96 36.40 2.10
CA PHE A 408 13.95 36.07 3.11
C PHE A 408 12.98 35.02 2.59
N ILE A 409 12.32 34.30 3.50
CA ILE A 409 11.32 33.29 3.16
C ILE A 409 10.00 33.65 3.83
N VAL A 410 8.94 33.76 3.03
CA VAL A 410 7.58 33.96 3.51
C VAL A 410 6.83 32.64 3.43
N GLU A 411 6.28 32.19 4.57
CA GLU A 411 5.36 31.05 4.61
C GLU A 411 3.95 31.55 4.31
N ARG A 412 3.62 31.65 3.02
CA ARG A 412 2.31 32.10 2.53
C ARG A 412 1.28 30.98 2.58
N HIS A 413 0.01 31.35 2.64
CA HIS A 413 -1.12 30.45 2.44
C HIS A 413 -1.06 29.76 1.06
N LEU A 414 -1.73 28.62 0.92
CA LEU A 414 -1.96 28.02 -0.40
C LEU A 414 -2.70 29.01 -1.30
N SER A 415 -2.52 28.92 -2.61
CA SER A 415 -3.21 29.74 -3.60
C SER A 415 -3.52 28.89 -4.82
N ASP A 416 -4.37 29.41 -5.71
CA ASP A 416 -4.76 28.70 -6.93
C ASP A 416 -3.52 28.38 -7.79
N GLY A 417 -3.45 27.15 -8.30
CA GLY A 417 -2.33 26.65 -9.11
C GLY A 417 -1.14 26.08 -8.33
N ASP A 418 -1.16 26.14 -6.99
CA ASP A 418 -0.16 25.46 -6.17
C ASP A 418 -0.25 23.94 -6.32
N ILE A 419 0.90 23.27 -6.30
CA ILE A 419 0.96 21.82 -6.47
C ILE A 419 0.87 21.11 -5.12
N VAL A 420 -0.07 20.17 -5.04
CA VAL A 420 -0.35 19.35 -3.86
C VAL A 420 -0.43 17.88 -4.24
N LEU A 421 -0.07 16.99 -3.31
CA LEU A 421 -0.23 15.56 -3.49
C LEU A 421 -1.55 15.12 -2.86
N PHE A 422 -2.42 14.56 -3.68
CA PHE A 422 -3.72 14.07 -3.26
C PHE A 422 -3.75 12.55 -3.25
N ASN A 423 -4.18 11.97 -2.13
CA ASN A 423 -4.05 10.55 -1.83
C ASN A 423 -5.33 9.96 -1.23
N ARG A 424 -5.74 8.78 -1.72
CA ARG A 424 -6.73 7.92 -1.06
C ARG A 424 -6.07 6.67 -0.50
N GLN A 425 -6.43 6.34 0.74
CA GLN A 425 -6.03 5.10 1.39
C GLN A 425 -7.16 4.06 1.28
N PRO A 426 -6.87 2.77 1.05
CA PRO A 426 -5.55 2.17 0.89
C PRO A 426 -4.92 2.47 -0.48
N SER A 427 -3.59 2.69 -0.51
CA SER A 427 -2.87 2.95 -1.76
C SER A 427 -2.43 1.64 -2.41
N LEU A 428 -3.23 1.18 -3.38
CA LEU A 428 -3.03 -0.12 -4.06
C LEU A 428 -2.01 -0.04 -5.19
N HIS A 429 -1.92 1.09 -5.87
CA HIS A 429 -1.00 1.34 -6.97
C HIS A 429 -0.52 2.78 -6.95
N ARG A 430 0.51 3.12 -7.75
CA ARG A 430 1.11 4.46 -7.73
C ARG A 430 0.10 5.58 -8.00
N MET A 431 -0.93 5.33 -8.83
CA MET A 431 -1.97 6.33 -9.16
C MET A 431 -2.92 6.63 -7.98
N SER A 432 -2.83 5.90 -6.85
CA SER A 432 -3.56 6.25 -5.63
C SER A 432 -2.97 7.50 -4.92
N ILE A 433 -1.85 8.03 -5.43
CA ILE A 433 -1.32 9.35 -5.08
C ILE A 433 -0.92 10.07 -6.39
N MET A 434 -1.48 11.25 -6.62
CA MET A 434 -1.18 12.07 -7.80
C MET A 434 -1.06 13.53 -7.39
N ALA A 435 -0.37 14.32 -8.21
CA ALA A 435 -0.25 15.75 -8.02
C ALA A 435 -1.45 16.47 -8.65
N HIS A 436 -2.10 17.31 -7.85
CA HIS A 436 -3.18 18.19 -8.27
C HIS A 436 -2.77 19.64 -8.12
N GLU A 437 -3.47 20.52 -8.83
CA GLU A 437 -3.39 21.96 -8.72
C GLU A 437 -4.49 22.44 -7.78
N VAL A 438 -4.12 23.26 -6.80
CA VAL A 438 -5.06 23.78 -5.81
C VAL A 438 -6.03 24.72 -6.49
N ARG A 439 -7.30 24.60 -6.12
CA ARG A 439 -8.31 25.64 -6.33
C ARG A 439 -9.02 25.93 -5.02
N VAL A 440 -8.81 27.11 -4.46
CA VAL A 440 -9.36 27.47 -3.16
C VAL A 440 -10.84 27.80 -3.31
N MET A 441 -11.66 27.13 -2.51
CA MET A 441 -13.12 27.26 -2.59
C MET A 441 -13.73 27.35 -1.19
N PRO A 442 -14.93 27.97 -1.07
CA PRO A 442 -15.67 27.98 0.18
C PRO A 442 -16.13 26.57 0.59
N TYR A 443 -16.58 26.45 1.84
CA TYR A 443 -17.00 25.22 2.53
C TYR A 443 -15.82 24.38 3.07
N ARG A 444 -16.03 23.07 3.28
CA ARG A 444 -15.18 22.22 4.15
C ARG A 444 -14.76 20.87 3.55
N THR A 445 -15.14 20.58 2.31
CA THR A 445 -14.83 19.32 1.62
C THR A 445 -13.73 19.52 0.59
N PHE A 446 -12.96 18.46 0.31
CA PHE A 446 -12.13 18.44 -0.89
C PHE A 446 -13.01 18.17 -2.10
N ARG A 447 -12.86 18.93 -3.18
CA ARG A 447 -13.65 18.71 -4.40
C ARG A 447 -12.82 18.01 -5.44
N LEU A 448 -13.38 16.96 -6.04
CA LEU A 448 -12.70 16.13 -7.01
C LEU A 448 -13.52 16.08 -8.31
N SER A 449 -12.82 16.19 -9.44
CA SER A 449 -13.40 15.95 -10.75
C SER A 449 -13.77 14.47 -10.92
N LEU A 450 -14.96 14.20 -11.46
CA LEU A 450 -15.54 12.86 -11.55
C LEU A 450 -14.71 11.90 -12.42
N TYR A 451 -13.99 12.40 -13.42
CA TYR A 451 -13.14 11.57 -14.30
C TYR A 451 -12.02 10.87 -13.53
N VAL A 452 -11.60 11.44 -12.40
CA VAL A 452 -10.43 11.03 -11.63
C VAL A 452 -10.82 10.13 -10.43
N CYS A 453 -12.09 9.78 -10.27
CA CYS A 453 -12.51 8.82 -9.25
C CYS A 453 -11.91 7.41 -9.43
N PRO A 454 -11.85 6.83 -10.66
CA PRO A 454 -11.33 5.47 -10.88
C PRO A 454 -9.89 5.22 -10.36
N PRO A 455 -8.88 6.07 -10.62
CA PRO A 455 -7.53 5.83 -10.07
C PRO A 455 -7.47 5.91 -8.54
N TYR A 456 -8.37 6.64 -7.88
CA TYR A 456 -8.45 6.62 -6.42
C TYR A 456 -9.36 5.50 -5.89
N ASN A 457 -10.14 4.87 -6.77
CA ASN A 457 -11.27 4.01 -6.43
C ASN A 457 -12.22 4.69 -5.42
N ALA A 458 -12.41 6.00 -5.59
CA ALA A 458 -13.12 6.87 -4.65
C ALA A 458 -14.61 6.96 -5.00
N ASP A 459 -15.45 6.97 -3.98
CA ASP A 459 -16.88 7.27 -4.07
C ASP A 459 -17.23 8.49 -3.18
N PHE A 460 -18.52 8.80 -3.05
CA PHE A 460 -19.00 9.99 -2.36
C PHE A 460 -20.02 9.67 -1.27
N ASP A 461 -19.93 8.49 -0.65
CA ASP A 461 -20.83 8.07 0.43
C ASP A 461 -20.35 8.47 1.84
N GLY A 462 -19.21 9.16 1.92
CA GLY A 462 -18.53 9.55 3.16
C GLY A 462 -17.01 9.39 3.12
N ASP A 463 -16.48 8.92 1.98
CA ASP A 463 -15.06 8.79 1.71
C ASP A 463 -14.24 10.05 2.06
N GLU A 464 -13.08 9.82 2.70
CA GLU A 464 -12.15 10.87 3.09
C GLU A 464 -10.80 10.67 2.39
N MET A 465 -10.19 11.78 1.94
CA MET A 465 -8.89 11.77 1.27
C MET A 465 -7.88 12.67 1.97
N ASN A 466 -6.60 12.38 1.73
CA ASN A 466 -5.47 13.10 2.30
C ASN A 466 -4.89 14.07 1.26
N LEU A 467 -4.48 15.24 1.73
CA LEU A 467 -3.77 16.26 0.99
C LEU A 467 -2.42 16.49 1.64
N HIS A 468 -1.34 16.50 0.87
CA HIS A 468 0.01 16.83 1.33
C HIS A 468 0.57 17.98 0.50
N VAL A 469 1.28 18.91 1.14
CA VAL A 469 1.84 20.10 0.49
C VAL A 469 3.37 20.00 0.47
N PRO A 470 3.99 19.66 -0.67
CA PRO A 470 5.45 19.61 -0.79
C PRO A 470 6.06 20.99 -0.52
N GLN A 471 7.08 21.03 0.35
CA GLN A 471 7.64 22.29 0.83
C GLN A 471 8.79 22.81 -0.04
N SER A 472 9.72 21.95 -0.45
CA SER A 472 10.88 22.33 -1.28
C SER A 472 10.49 22.57 -2.74
N ASP A 473 11.19 23.50 -3.39
CA ASP A 473 11.01 23.80 -4.82
C ASP A 473 11.24 22.57 -5.69
N GLU A 474 12.28 21.79 -5.40
CA GLU A 474 12.61 20.54 -6.12
C GLU A 474 11.45 19.54 -6.07
N SER A 475 10.86 19.30 -4.90
CA SER A 475 9.76 18.35 -4.75
C SER A 475 8.46 18.84 -5.41
N ARG A 476 8.19 20.16 -5.39
CA ARG A 476 7.05 20.73 -6.11
C ARG A 476 7.23 20.59 -7.63
N ALA A 477 8.43 20.87 -8.14
CA ALA A 477 8.75 20.73 -9.55
C ALA A 477 8.67 19.27 -10.02
N GLU A 478 9.25 18.34 -9.26
CA GLU A 478 9.18 16.90 -9.54
C GLU A 478 7.73 16.40 -9.58
N ALA A 479 6.92 16.77 -8.58
CA ALA A 479 5.50 16.43 -8.52
C ALA A 479 4.72 16.99 -9.72
N ARG A 480 4.97 18.25 -10.11
CA ARG A 480 4.33 18.89 -11.26
C ARG A 480 4.64 18.20 -12.58
N VAL A 481 5.89 17.77 -12.78
CA VAL A 481 6.35 17.18 -14.03
C VAL A 481 5.99 15.70 -14.14
N LEU A 482 6.14 14.93 -13.06
CA LEU A 482 6.01 13.47 -13.11
C LEU A 482 4.67 12.96 -12.63
N MET A 483 4.04 13.61 -11.64
CA MET A 483 2.91 13.07 -10.90
C MET A 483 1.57 13.75 -11.21
N ARG A 484 1.56 14.79 -12.06
CA ARG A 484 0.33 15.51 -12.40
C ARG A 484 -0.70 14.58 -13.05
N VAL A 485 -1.98 14.78 -12.74
CA VAL A 485 -3.08 13.87 -13.12
C VAL A 485 -3.09 13.55 -14.61
N GLN A 486 -3.02 14.56 -15.48
CA GLN A 486 -3.00 14.36 -16.93
C GLN A 486 -1.83 13.49 -17.43
N GLU A 487 -0.70 13.45 -16.73
CA GLU A 487 0.46 12.62 -17.10
C GLU A 487 0.27 11.15 -16.69
N GLN A 488 -0.77 10.86 -15.90
CA GLN A 488 -1.11 9.54 -15.36
C GLN A 488 -2.47 9.00 -15.88
N ILE A 489 -2.97 9.53 -17.01
CA ILE A 489 -4.21 9.02 -17.62
C ILE A 489 -4.08 7.55 -18.00
N LEU A 490 -2.92 7.12 -18.51
CA LEU A 490 -2.67 5.74 -18.94
C LEU A 490 -2.19 4.87 -17.79
N SER A 491 -2.85 3.74 -17.59
CA SER A 491 -2.53 2.78 -16.53
C SER A 491 -1.23 2.02 -16.82
N PRO A 492 -0.27 1.98 -15.88
CA PRO A 492 0.93 1.15 -15.99
C PRO A 492 0.66 -0.35 -15.97
N ARG A 493 -0.55 -0.77 -15.61
CA ARG A 493 -0.92 -2.20 -15.56
C ARG A 493 -1.16 -2.78 -16.94
N TYR A 494 -1.76 -2.03 -17.85
CA TYR A 494 -2.25 -2.56 -19.12
C TYR A 494 -2.22 -1.56 -20.29
N GLY A 495 -1.70 -0.34 -20.12
CA GLY A 495 -1.52 0.59 -21.25
C GLY A 495 -2.81 1.17 -21.84
N GLY A 496 -3.88 1.30 -21.05
CA GLY A 496 -5.12 1.97 -21.45
C GLY A 496 -5.53 3.06 -20.46
N PRO A 497 -6.48 3.95 -20.83
CA PRO A 497 -6.87 5.10 -20.02
C PRO A 497 -7.68 4.66 -18.78
N ILE A 498 -7.13 4.79 -17.58
CA ILE A 498 -7.87 4.50 -16.34
C ILE A 498 -8.78 5.68 -15.95
N ILE A 499 -8.35 6.90 -16.27
CA ILE A 499 -9.17 8.10 -16.16
C ILE A 499 -10.06 8.16 -17.39
N GLY A 500 -11.34 8.44 -17.21
CA GLY A 500 -12.30 8.49 -18.31
C GLY A 500 -13.69 8.87 -17.83
N ALA A 501 -14.64 8.84 -18.77
CA ALA A 501 -16.03 9.12 -18.48
C ALA A 501 -16.68 8.01 -17.65
N LEU A 502 -17.60 8.45 -16.79
CA LEU A 502 -18.43 7.59 -15.94
C LEU A 502 -19.90 7.77 -16.32
N GLN A 503 -20.77 6.94 -15.73
CA GLN A 503 -22.23 7.05 -15.61
C GLN A 503 -22.89 8.14 -16.47
N ASP A 504 -23.12 9.33 -15.92
CA ASP A 504 -23.91 10.40 -16.58
C ASP A 504 -23.29 10.88 -17.89
N TYR A 505 -21.96 10.97 -17.98
CA TYR A 505 -21.26 11.34 -19.20
C TYR A 505 -21.53 10.33 -20.32
N ILE A 506 -21.53 9.04 -20.00
CA ILE A 506 -21.79 7.96 -20.97
C ILE A 506 -23.23 8.04 -21.47
N SER A 507 -24.20 8.17 -20.55
CA SER A 507 -25.62 8.30 -20.91
C SER A 507 -25.88 9.57 -21.73
N ALA A 508 -25.28 10.70 -21.35
CA ALA A 508 -25.40 11.96 -22.05
C ALA A 508 -24.80 11.89 -23.47
N ALA A 509 -23.62 11.30 -23.62
CA ALA A 509 -22.96 11.16 -24.92
C ALA A 509 -23.76 10.27 -25.87
N PHE A 510 -24.33 9.18 -25.35
CA PHE A 510 -25.23 8.34 -26.11
C PHE A 510 -26.47 9.13 -26.57
N LEU A 511 -27.12 9.86 -25.65
CA LEU A 511 -28.30 10.67 -26.00
C LEU A 511 -27.97 11.79 -26.98
N LEU A 512 -26.78 12.39 -26.90
CA LEU A 512 -26.30 13.41 -27.83
C LEU A 512 -26.16 12.84 -29.24
N THR A 513 -25.46 11.72 -29.37
CA THR A 513 -24.95 11.23 -30.66
C THR A 513 -25.91 10.30 -31.41
N ARG A 514 -27.13 10.08 -30.91
CA ARG A 514 -28.19 9.35 -31.64
C ARG A 514 -28.63 10.09 -32.90
N ASN A 515 -28.95 9.34 -33.96
CA ASN A 515 -29.52 9.88 -35.21
C ASN A 515 -30.82 10.67 -35.02
N SER A 516 -31.60 10.35 -33.98
CA SER A 516 -32.84 11.05 -33.64
C SER A 516 -32.63 12.38 -32.91
N SER A 517 -31.39 12.75 -32.55
CA SER A 517 -31.09 13.93 -31.74
C SER A 517 -30.73 15.12 -32.63
N LEU A 518 -31.65 16.09 -32.70
CA LEU A 518 -31.54 17.32 -33.46
C LEU A 518 -31.59 18.53 -32.53
N TYR A 519 -30.75 19.53 -32.79
CA TYR A 519 -30.58 20.70 -31.94
C TYR A 519 -30.74 21.99 -32.73
N THR A 520 -31.44 22.95 -32.15
CA THR A 520 -31.58 24.31 -32.68
C THR A 520 -30.31 25.11 -32.44
N ARG A 521 -30.07 26.15 -33.26
CA ARG A 521 -28.91 27.04 -33.14
C ARG A 521 -28.68 27.59 -31.72
N ASN A 522 -29.76 27.97 -31.03
CA ASN A 522 -29.69 28.47 -29.66
C ASN A 522 -29.19 27.41 -28.68
N GLN A 523 -29.67 26.18 -28.80
CA GLN A 523 -29.22 25.06 -27.97
C GLN A 523 -27.75 24.73 -28.25
N VAL A 524 -27.34 24.72 -29.52
CA VAL A 524 -25.94 24.48 -29.90
C VAL A 524 -25.02 25.54 -29.28
N ASN A 525 -25.35 26.83 -29.45
CA ASN A 525 -24.56 27.93 -28.89
C ASN A 525 -24.40 27.81 -27.36
N GLN A 526 -25.48 27.45 -26.66
CA GLN A 526 -25.45 27.27 -25.21
C GLN A 526 -24.57 26.09 -24.77
N LEU A 527 -24.65 24.96 -25.51
CA LEU A 527 -23.82 23.79 -25.25
C LEU A 527 -22.34 24.08 -25.52
N LEU A 528 -22.02 24.73 -26.64
CA LEU A 528 -20.64 25.09 -27.00
C LEU A 528 -20.03 26.11 -26.04
N ALA A 529 -20.80 27.11 -25.61
CA ALA A 529 -20.36 28.08 -24.61
C ALA A 529 -19.99 27.40 -23.28
N THR A 530 -20.73 26.36 -22.89
CA THR A 530 -20.43 25.60 -21.65
C THR A 530 -19.17 24.75 -21.80
N GLY A 531 -18.88 24.26 -23.00
CA GLY A 531 -17.66 23.53 -23.33
C GLY A 531 -16.43 24.40 -23.59
N ASN A 532 -16.53 25.73 -23.46
CA ASN A 532 -15.48 26.69 -23.83
C ASN A 532 -14.96 26.52 -25.26
N TYR A 533 -15.84 26.28 -26.22
CA TYR A 533 -15.47 26.21 -27.63
C TYR A 533 -15.44 27.61 -28.26
N GLU A 534 -14.35 27.96 -28.95
CA GLU A 534 -14.12 29.28 -29.54
C GLU A 534 -14.09 29.28 -31.09
N GLY A 535 -14.32 28.12 -31.74
CA GLY A 535 -14.28 27.99 -33.19
C GLY A 535 -15.58 28.35 -33.90
N ASP A 536 -15.55 28.28 -35.23
CA ASP A 536 -16.74 28.49 -36.06
C ASP A 536 -17.70 27.30 -35.98
N LEU A 537 -18.99 27.61 -36.18
CA LEU A 537 -20.06 26.61 -36.31
C LEU A 537 -20.06 26.02 -37.73
N PRO A 538 -20.09 24.68 -37.87
CA PRO A 538 -20.29 24.05 -39.18
C PRO A 538 -21.70 24.33 -39.71
N GLU A 539 -21.90 24.14 -41.01
CA GLU A 539 -23.22 24.23 -41.62
C GLU A 539 -24.22 23.25 -41.00
N ALA A 540 -25.47 23.70 -40.83
CA ALA A 540 -26.54 22.85 -40.33
C ALA A 540 -26.76 21.64 -41.24
N ALA A 541 -26.80 20.44 -40.65
CA ALA A 541 -27.07 19.20 -41.40
C ALA A 541 -28.45 19.21 -42.06
N ILE A 542 -29.44 19.84 -41.41
CA ILE A 542 -30.79 20.03 -41.96
C ILE A 542 -31.03 21.53 -42.12
N LYS A 543 -31.23 21.98 -43.37
CA LYS A 543 -31.41 23.40 -43.71
C LYS A 543 -32.89 23.83 -43.79
N ALA A 544 -33.83 22.89 -43.98
CA ALA A 544 -35.27 23.15 -44.05
C ALA A 544 -36.06 22.02 -43.39
N PRO A 545 -37.20 22.28 -42.72
CA PRO A 545 -37.91 23.56 -42.57
C PRO A 545 -37.30 24.54 -41.54
N VAL A 546 -36.41 24.07 -40.66
CA VAL A 546 -35.65 24.87 -39.69
C VAL A 546 -34.21 24.39 -39.70
N GLU A 547 -33.24 25.29 -39.49
CA GLU A 547 -31.83 24.94 -39.34
C GLU A 547 -31.62 24.09 -38.07
N LEU A 548 -31.22 22.83 -38.26
CA LEU A 548 -30.95 21.88 -37.19
C LEU A 548 -29.58 21.23 -37.36
N TRP A 549 -28.86 21.13 -36.24
CA TRP A 549 -27.58 20.44 -36.15
C TRP A 549 -27.78 19.06 -35.53
N THR A 550 -27.01 18.09 -35.98
CA THR A 550 -26.99 16.76 -35.35
C THR A 550 -26.05 16.76 -34.14
N GLY A 551 -26.34 15.94 -33.14
CA GLY A 551 -25.40 15.80 -32.01
C GLY A 551 -24.05 15.20 -32.40
N LYS A 552 -23.98 14.46 -33.51
CA LYS A 552 -22.70 13.98 -34.09
C LYS A 552 -21.83 15.16 -34.54
N GLN A 553 -22.40 16.16 -35.22
CA GLN A 553 -21.69 17.39 -35.59
C GLN A 553 -21.18 18.13 -34.35
N ILE A 554 -22.03 18.27 -33.31
CA ILE A 554 -21.64 18.95 -32.06
C ILE A 554 -20.49 18.23 -31.37
N PHE A 555 -20.52 16.90 -31.27
CA PHE A 555 -19.46 16.13 -30.64
C PHE A 555 -18.15 16.18 -31.44
N SER A 556 -18.23 16.21 -32.77
CA SER A 556 -17.07 16.28 -33.68
C SER A 556 -16.23 17.54 -33.48
N MET A 557 -16.84 18.67 -33.10
CA MET A 557 -16.12 19.95 -32.87
C MET A 557 -15.03 19.86 -31.78
N PHE A 558 -15.11 18.86 -30.89
CA PHE A 558 -14.14 18.68 -29.82
C PHE A 558 -13.06 17.65 -30.14
N ILE A 559 -13.22 16.87 -31.22
CA ILE A 559 -12.22 15.91 -31.66
C ILE A 559 -11.18 16.65 -32.49
N ALA A 560 -9.89 16.45 -32.18
CA ALA A 560 -8.83 17.06 -32.97
C ALA A 560 -8.83 16.51 -34.41
N GLU A 561 -8.56 17.39 -35.37
CA GLU A 561 -8.36 17.05 -36.78
C GLU A 561 -7.30 15.94 -36.93
N GLY A 562 -7.39 15.13 -37.99
CA GLY A 562 -6.49 14.02 -38.30
C GLY A 562 -6.68 12.76 -37.47
N ILE A 563 -7.65 12.71 -36.54
CA ILE A 563 -7.97 11.49 -35.79
C ILE A 563 -8.89 10.60 -36.62
N ASN A 564 -8.42 9.38 -36.88
CA ASN A 564 -9.14 8.35 -37.61
C ASN A 564 -9.26 7.08 -36.74
N ILE A 565 -10.48 6.63 -36.48
CA ILE A 565 -10.72 5.39 -35.73
C ILE A 565 -12.07 4.77 -36.09
N SER A 566 -12.14 3.45 -36.11
CA SER A 566 -13.39 2.69 -36.23
C SER A 566 -13.48 1.56 -35.22
N PHE A 567 -14.62 1.45 -34.53
CA PHE A 567 -14.85 0.41 -33.51
C PHE A 567 -16.34 0.15 -33.28
N LYS A 568 -16.64 -0.95 -32.57
CA LYS A 568 -18.02 -1.29 -32.18
C LYS A 568 -18.37 -0.64 -30.85
N ALA A 569 -19.47 0.10 -30.80
CA ALA A 569 -20.04 0.62 -29.57
C ALA A 569 -20.60 -0.50 -28.69
N ASN A 570 -20.77 -0.23 -27.40
CA ASN A 570 -21.34 -1.16 -26.42
C ASN A 570 -22.77 -1.61 -26.76
N ILE A 571 -23.56 -0.74 -27.40
CA ILE A 571 -24.94 -1.07 -27.84
C ILE A 571 -25.01 -2.15 -28.93
N CYS A 572 -23.87 -2.54 -29.53
CA CYS A 572 -23.82 -3.53 -30.59
C CYS A 572 -24.45 -4.87 -30.17
N ARG A 573 -25.51 -5.30 -30.89
CA ARG A 573 -26.24 -6.54 -30.61
C ARG A 573 -25.53 -7.82 -31.06
N LYS A 574 -24.29 -7.73 -31.56
CA LYS A 574 -23.49 -8.87 -32.05
C LYS A 574 -24.28 -9.76 -33.04
N CYS A 575 -24.89 -9.14 -34.04
CA CYS A 575 -25.61 -9.84 -35.10
C CYS A 575 -24.68 -10.83 -35.83
N SER A 576 -25.26 -11.91 -36.38
CA SER A 576 -24.54 -12.96 -37.11
C SER A 576 -23.71 -12.43 -38.29
N VAL A 577 -24.20 -11.38 -38.96
CA VAL A 577 -23.48 -10.64 -40.00
C VAL A 577 -23.39 -9.17 -39.60
N CYS A 578 -22.18 -8.60 -39.63
CA CYS A 578 -21.95 -7.20 -39.27
C CYS A 578 -21.96 -6.31 -40.52
N LYS A 579 -22.98 -5.45 -40.66
CA LYS A 579 -23.12 -4.50 -41.77
C LYS A 579 -22.22 -3.24 -41.65
N LYS A 580 -21.32 -3.18 -40.65
CA LYS A 580 -20.41 -2.05 -40.38
C LYS A 580 -21.14 -0.70 -40.41
N GLU A 581 -20.80 0.19 -41.34
CA GLU A 581 -21.36 1.54 -41.50
C GLU A 581 -22.88 1.51 -41.77
N GLU A 582 -23.39 0.48 -42.43
CA GLU A 582 -24.82 0.29 -42.72
C GLU A 582 -25.57 -0.39 -41.55
N CYS A 583 -25.10 -0.21 -40.32
CA CYS A 583 -25.73 -0.79 -39.14
C CYS A 583 -27.07 -0.10 -38.84
N GLU A 584 -28.17 -0.85 -38.90
CA GLU A 584 -29.53 -0.39 -38.58
C GLU A 584 -29.66 0.15 -37.13
N TYR A 585 -28.75 -0.25 -36.23
CA TYR A 585 -28.73 0.17 -34.83
C TYR A 585 -27.72 1.28 -34.54
N ASP A 586 -27.04 1.82 -35.55
CA ASP A 586 -26.03 2.89 -35.41
C ASP A 586 -24.95 2.53 -34.37
N ALA A 587 -24.52 1.26 -34.34
CA ALA A 587 -23.66 0.69 -33.31
C ALA A 587 -22.17 0.56 -33.74
N PHE A 588 -21.82 1.03 -34.94
CA PHE A 588 -20.46 1.01 -35.46
C PHE A 588 -19.96 2.45 -35.57
N VAL A 589 -19.01 2.79 -34.70
CA VAL A 589 -18.45 4.14 -34.58
C VAL A 589 -17.38 4.33 -35.62
N VAL A 590 -17.49 5.39 -36.41
CA VAL A 590 -16.50 5.79 -37.41
C VAL A 590 -16.21 7.27 -37.27
N VAL A 591 -14.96 7.58 -36.92
CA VAL A 591 -14.44 8.94 -36.88
C VAL A 591 -13.39 9.08 -37.98
N ARG A 592 -13.55 10.08 -38.85
CA ARG A 592 -12.63 10.38 -39.94
C ARG A 592 -12.23 11.84 -39.88
N ASP A 593 -10.94 12.10 -39.82
CA ASP A 593 -10.36 13.44 -39.76
C ASP A 593 -10.98 14.34 -38.66
N GLY A 594 -11.35 13.74 -37.51
CA GLY A 594 -12.03 14.44 -36.43
C GLY A 594 -13.57 14.49 -36.54
N GLU A 595 -14.16 14.05 -37.64
CA GLU A 595 -15.62 14.01 -37.82
C GLU A 595 -16.22 12.66 -37.44
N LEU A 596 -17.18 12.66 -36.51
CA LEU A 596 -18.00 11.50 -36.17
C LEU A 596 -19.09 11.30 -37.22
N GLN A 597 -18.82 10.42 -38.19
CA GLN A 597 -19.72 10.17 -39.32
C GLN A 597 -20.83 9.17 -38.96
N PHE A 598 -20.46 8.04 -38.36
CA PHE A 598 -21.38 6.96 -38.00
C PHE A 598 -21.19 6.52 -36.56
N GLY A 599 -22.24 5.95 -35.99
CA GLY A 599 -22.24 5.35 -34.67
C GLY A 599 -22.62 6.29 -33.53
N VAL A 600 -22.85 5.68 -32.37
CA VAL A 600 -23.12 6.38 -31.11
C VAL A 600 -21.93 6.29 -30.18
N VAL A 601 -21.73 7.34 -29.40
CA VAL A 601 -20.67 7.42 -28.39
C VAL A 601 -21.21 6.88 -27.07
N ASP A 602 -20.62 5.79 -26.58
CA ASP A 602 -20.94 5.16 -25.30
C ASP A 602 -19.66 4.82 -24.50
N GLU A 603 -19.74 3.91 -23.53
CA GLU A 603 -18.61 3.52 -22.68
C GLU A 603 -17.37 3.16 -23.51
N LYS A 604 -17.54 2.50 -24.67
CA LYS A 604 -16.40 2.06 -25.51
C LYS A 604 -15.62 3.20 -26.14
N ALA A 605 -16.20 4.39 -26.24
CA ALA A 605 -15.53 5.52 -26.89
C ALA A 605 -14.60 6.30 -25.95
N PHE A 606 -14.98 6.47 -24.68
CA PHE A 606 -14.23 7.32 -23.74
C PHE A 606 -14.46 6.97 -22.26
N GLY A 607 -15.05 5.82 -21.98
CA GLY A 607 -15.27 5.29 -20.63
C GLY A 607 -13.97 4.95 -19.91
N ALA A 608 -14.00 5.04 -18.57
CA ALA A 608 -12.87 4.71 -17.74
C ALA A 608 -12.45 3.23 -17.88
N GLY A 609 -11.18 3.00 -18.22
CA GLY A 609 -10.60 1.67 -18.35
C GLY A 609 -10.72 1.04 -19.73
N GLU A 610 -11.32 1.72 -20.71
CA GLU A 610 -11.54 1.18 -22.05
C GLU A 610 -10.31 1.37 -22.96
N PRO A 611 -9.59 0.28 -23.29
CA PRO A 611 -8.47 0.32 -24.24
C PRO A 611 -8.97 0.51 -25.67
N ASP A 612 -8.06 0.88 -26.57
CA ASP A 612 -8.36 1.09 -28.00
C ASP A 612 -9.54 2.04 -28.30
N SER A 613 -9.89 2.89 -27.34
CA SER A 613 -11.00 3.84 -27.42
C SER A 613 -10.62 5.13 -28.14
N LEU A 614 -11.61 5.93 -28.54
CA LEU A 614 -11.38 7.27 -29.12
C LEU A 614 -10.54 8.14 -28.17
N PHE A 615 -10.85 8.11 -26.88
CA PHE A 615 -10.07 8.84 -25.88
C PHE A 615 -8.63 8.36 -25.78
N HIS A 616 -8.40 7.04 -25.84
CA HIS A 616 -7.06 6.48 -25.86
C HIS A 616 -6.24 7.00 -27.06
N ARG A 617 -6.85 7.09 -28.25
CA ARG A 617 -6.18 7.63 -29.46
C ARG A 617 -5.85 9.11 -29.34
N ILE A 618 -6.76 9.93 -28.84
CA ILE A 618 -6.51 11.36 -28.60
C ILE A 618 -5.24 11.54 -27.76
N ILE A 619 -5.10 10.77 -26.68
CA ILE A 619 -3.95 10.86 -25.77
C ILE A 619 -2.66 10.39 -26.44
N LYS A 620 -2.68 9.24 -27.13
CA LYS A 620 -1.48 8.67 -27.75
C LYS A 620 -0.96 9.52 -28.92
N GLU A 621 -1.85 10.13 -29.69
CA GLU A 621 -1.49 10.84 -30.91
C GLU A 621 -1.28 12.34 -30.72
N ARG A 622 -2.08 12.99 -29.86
CA ARG A 622 -2.02 14.43 -29.61
C ARG A 622 -1.45 14.80 -28.24
N GLY A 623 -1.21 13.80 -27.39
CA GLY A 623 -0.59 13.96 -26.07
C GLY A 623 -1.62 14.13 -24.92
N PRO A 624 -1.14 14.06 -23.67
CA PRO A 624 -2.00 14.09 -22.48
C PRO A 624 -2.73 15.42 -22.30
N THR A 625 -2.11 16.55 -22.69
CA THR A 625 -2.74 17.87 -22.62
C THR A 625 -3.99 17.97 -23.50
N ALA A 626 -3.94 17.42 -24.73
CA ALA A 626 -5.09 17.37 -25.61
C ALA A 626 -6.21 16.50 -25.03
N GLY A 627 -5.86 15.36 -24.41
CA GLY A 627 -6.80 14.52 -23.67
C GLY A 627 -7.48 15.25 -22.50
N ARG A 628 -6.74 16.05 -21.73
CA ARG A 628 -7.32 16.88 -20.65
C ARG A 628 -8.33 17.89 -21.20
N VAL A 629 -7.95 18.66 -22.22
CA VAL A 629 -8.82 19.69 -22.82
C VAL A 629 -10.09 19.04 -23.38
N PHE A 630 -9.96 17.94 -24.11
CA PHE A 630 -11.09 17.16 -24.62
C PHE A 630 -12.06 16.77 -23.50
N MET A 631 -11.56 16.16 -22.42
CA MET A 631 -12.41 15.67 -21.34
C MET A 631 -13.05 16.81 -20.53
N ASP A 632 -12.29 17.87 -20.23
CA ASP A 632 -12.80 19.04 -19.49
C ASP A 632 -13.91 19.76 -20.26
N SER A 633 -13.75 19.94 -21.58
CA SER A 633 -14.72 20.61 -22.46
C SER A 633 -15.95 19.75 -22.74
N VAL A 634 -15.76 18.54 -23.27
CA VAL A 634 -16.86 17.63 -23.62
C VAL A 634 -17.66 17.27 -22.39
N GLY A 635 -17.00 17.00 -21.26
CA GLY A 635 -17.71 16.58 -20.07
C GLY A 635 -18.61 17.67 -19.48
N LYS A 636 -18.20 18.95 -19.50
CA LYS A 636 -19.08 20.08 -19.11
C LYS A 636 -20.29 20.19 -20.04
N LEU A 637 -20.07 20.06 -21.35
CA LEU A 637 -21.16 20.05 -22.34
C LEU A 637 -22.15 18.91 -22.07
N LEU A 638 -21.66 17.70 -21.81
CA LEU A 638 -22.49 16.53 -21.54
C LEU A 638 -23.32 16.66 -20.26
N VAL A 639 -22.74 17.20 -19.19
CA VAL A 639 -23.45 17.49 -17.93
C VAL A 639 -24.56 18.52 -18.16
N ARG A 640 -24.28 19.58 -18.95
CA ARG A 640 -25.30 20.56 -19.30
C ARG A 640 -26.43 19.94 -20.11
N LEU A 641 -26.09 19.12 -21.11
CA LEU A 641 -27.05 18.45 -21.96
C LEU A 641 -28.01 17.55 -21.18
N ILE A 642 -27.49 16.69 -20.30
CA ILE A 642 -28.33 15.75 -19.55
C ILE A 642 -29.22 16.48 -18.53
N THR A 643 -28.72 17.59 -17.99
CA THR A 643 -29.50 18.47 -17.11
C THR A 643 -30.67 19.12 -17.85
N ASP A 644 -30.42 19.66 -19.04
CA ASP A 644 -31.45 20.34 -19.84
C ASP A 644 -32.48 19.38 -20.42
N ARG A 645 -32.05 18.17 -20.82
CA ARG A 645 -32.94 17.15 -21.39
C ARG A 645 -33.82 16.48 -20.32
N GLY A 646 -33.29 16.32 -19.11
CA GLY A 646 -33.88 15.51 -18.06
C GLY A 646 -33.67 14.01 -18.32
N PHE A 647 -33.06 13.32 -17.35
CA PHE A 647 -32.87 11.88 -17.37
C PHE A 647 -33.23 11.31 -16.00
N SER A 648 -34.24 10.44 -15.95
CA SER A 648 -34.78 9.90 -14.70
C SER A 648 -35.27 8.47 -14.89
N MET A 649 -35.35 7.72 -13.80
CA MET A 649 -35.82 6.33 -13.79
C MET A 649 -37.02 6.21 -12.85
N GLY A 650 -38.11 5.61 -13.33
CA GLY A 650 -39.32 5.31 -12.56
C GLY A 650 -39.56 3.81 -12.40
N LEU A 651 -40.57 3.43 -11.62
CA LEU A 651 -40.95 2.02 -11.45
C LEU A 651 -41.47 1.38 -12.76
N ASN A 652 -42.03 2.20 -13.65
CA ASN A 652 -42.52 1.77 -14.96
C ASN A 652 -41.39 1.22 -15.84
N ASP A 653 -40.15 1.68 -15.63
CA ASP A 653 -38.98 1.22 -16.40
C ASP A 653 -38.61 -0.24 -16.13
N VAL A 654 -39.13 -0.81 -15.05
CA VAL A 654 -38.90 -2.21 -14.67
C VAL A 654 -40.21 -3.01 -14.76
N THR A 655 -41.25 -2.41 -15.32
CA THR A 655 -42.59 -2.98 -15.36
C THR A 655 -42.80 -3.78 -16.63
N LEU A 656 -42.94 -5.10 -16.46
CA LEU A 656 -43.29 -5.98 -17.56
C LEU A 656 -44.82 -6.03 -17.76
N PRO A 657 -45.29 -6.10 -19.02
CA PRO A 657 -46.69 -6.37 -19.32
C PRO A 657 -47.07 -7.79 -18.90
N ARG A 658 -48.36 -8.02 -18.61
CA ARG A 658 -48.87 -9.33 -18.14
C ARG A 658 -48.51 -10.49 -19.05
N VAL A 659 -48.47 -10.26 -20.37
CA VAL A 659 -48.11 -11.27 -21.37
C VAL A 659 -46.67 -11.75 -21.16
N ALA A 660 -45.73 -10.83 -20.94
CA ALA A 660 -44.34 -11.16 -20.66
C ALA A 660 -44.19 -11.89 -19.32
N SER A 661 -44.87 -11.44 -18.26
CA SER A 661 -44.85 -12.11 -16.95
C SER A 661 -45.39 -13.54 -17.02
N GLN A 662 -46.45 -13.79 -17.80
CA GLN A 662 -46.98 -15.15 -17.99
C GLN A 662 -46.01 -16.03 -18.78
N ARG A 663 -45.32 -15.49 -19.79
CA ARG A 663 -44.30 -16.21 -20.54
C ARG A 663 -43.10 -16.59 -19.66
N ILE A 664 -42.63 -15.66 -18.82
CA ILE A 664 -41.56 -15.92 -17.83
C ILE A 664 -42.00 -17.02 -16.86
N LYS A 665 -43.23 -16.95 -16.34
CA LYS A 665 -43.74 -17.98 -15.43
C LYS A 665 -43.71 -19.38 -16.07
N ARG A 666 -44.15 -19.53 -17.33
CA ARG A 666 -44.08 -20.81 -18.05
C ARG A 666 -42.64 -21.32 -18.22
N ILE A 667 -41.68 -20.43 -18.46
CA ILE A 667 -40.26 -20.81 -18.56
C ILE A 667 -39.75 -21.36 -17.23
N LEU A 668 -40.11 -20.70 -16.11
CA LEU A 668 -39.70 -21.13 -14.77
C LEU A 668 -40.38 -22.44 -14.34
N ASP A 669 -41.67 -22.61 -14.63
CA ASP A 669 -42.42 -23.83 -14.33
C ASP A 669 -41.81 -25.04 -15.09
N ASN A 670 -41.51 -24.87 -16.40
CA ASN A 670 -40.84 -25.89 -17.20
C ASN A 670 -39.43 -26.23 -16.67
N ALA A 671 -38.71 -25.25 -16.12
CA ALA A 671 -37.39 -25.47 -15.54
C ALA A 671 -37.48 -26.26 -14.23
N ASP A 672 -38.48 -26.00 -13.40
CA ASP A 672 -38.73 -26.75 -12.16
C ASP A 672 -39.10 -28.21 -12.47
N GLU A 673 -39.94 -28.45 -13.49
CA GLU A 673 -40.25 -29.81 -13.97
C GLU A 673 -39.00 -30.57 -14.41
N LYS A 674 -38.11 -29.94 -15.19
CA LYS A 674 -36.82 -30.54 -15.59
C LYS A 674 -35.94 -30.86 -14.38
N VAL A 675 -35.91 -30.00 -13.37
CA VAL A 675 -35.15 -30.25 -12.13
C VAL A 675 -35.72 -31.45 -11.38
N ASN A 676 -37.04 -31.56 -11.29
CA ASN A 676 -37.69 -32.71 -10.64
C ASN A 676 -37.39 -34.03 -11.39
N GLN A 677 -37.41 -34.01 -12.74
CA GLN A 677 -37.01 -35.17 -13.55
C GLN A 677 -35.54 -35.60 -13.31
N LEU A 678 -34.62 -34.64 -13.16
CA LEU A 678 -33.23 -34.94 -12.83
C LEU A 678 -33.10 -35.58 -11.44
N ILE A 679 -33.87 -35.11 -10.46
CA ILE A 679 -33.90 -35.66 -9.10
C ILE A 679 -34.47 -37.08 -9.11
N GLU A 680 -35.56 -37.34 -9.84
CA GLU A 680 -36.13 -38.68 -10.00
C GLU A 680 -35.13 -39.66 -10.64
N THR A 681 -34.45 -39.23 -11.72
CA THR A 681 -33.43 -40.03 -12.39
C THR A 681 -32.27 -40.39 -11.44
N TYR A 682 -31.87 -39.45 -10.59
CA TYR A 682 -30.87 -39.69 -9.54
C TYR A 682 -31.38 -40.67 -8.47
N GLN A 683 -32.64 -40.55 -8.03
CA GLN A 683 -33.24 -41.47 -7.07
C GLN A 683 -33.37 -42.90 -7.62
N ARG A 684 -33.59 -43.07 -8.92
CA ARG A 684 -33.59 -44.37 -9.60
C ARG A 684 -32.19 -44.94 -9.84
N GLY A 685 -31.12 -44.15 -9.60
CA GLY A 685 -29.74 -44.57 -9.83
C GLY A 685 -29.35 -44.62 -11.32
N GLU A 686 -30.13 -43.97 -12.19
CA GLU A 686 -29.94 -43.96 -13.65
C GLU A 686 -29.10 -42.75 -14.13
N LEU A 687 -28.61 -41.91 -13.20
CA LEU A 687 -27.86 -40.71 -13.54
C LEU A 687 -26.40 -41.06 -13.87
N ASP A 688 -25.97 -40.79 -15.09
CA ASP A 688 -24.56 -40.93 -15.47
C ASP A 688 -23.68 -39.87 -14.78
N PRO A 689 -22.61 -40.27 -14.08
CA PRO A 689 -21.69 -39.33 -13.44
C PRO A 689 -20.85 -38.60 -14.49
N ASN A 690 -20.62 -37.31 -14.28
CA ASN A 690 -19.65 -36.57 -15.07
C ASN A 690 -18.21 -37.04 -14.72
N PRO A 691 -17.27 -37.00 -15.67
CA PRO A 691 -15.89 -37.39 -15.42
C PRO A 691 -15.26 -36.62 -14.24
N GLY A 692 -14.75 -37.36 -13.24
CA GLY A 692 -14.07 -36.78 -12.08
C GLY A 692 -14.97 -36.18 -11.00
N GLN A 693 -16.29 -36.27 -11.14
CA GLN A 693 -17.27 -35.79 -10.16
C GLN A 693 -18.04 -36.95 -9.54
N THR A 694 -18.51 -36.75 -8.31
CA THR A 694 -19.46 -37.68 -7.70
C THR A 694 -20.84 -37.57 -8.36
N LEU A 695 -21.69 -38.59 -8.18
CA LEU A 695 -23.07 -38.57 -8.70
C LEU A 695 -23.88 -37.39 -8.15
N LEU A 696 -23.70 -37.06 -6.87
CA LEU A 696 -24.40 -35.94 -6.24
C LEU A 696 -23.91 -34.58 -6.78
N GLU A 697 -22.60 -34.42 -6.97
CA GLU A 697 -22.05 -33.20 -7.59
C GLU A 697 -22.50 -33.06 -9.05
N THR A 698 -22.59 -34.18 -9.77
CA THR A 698 -23.12 -34.22 -11.14
C THR A 698 -24.58 -33.75 -11.18
N LEU A 699 -25.41 -34.24 -10.26
CA LEU A 699 -26.80 -33.80 -10.13
C LEU A 699 -26.87 -32.29 -9.86
N GLU A 700 -26.13 -31.80 -8.85
CA GLU A 700 -26.11 -30.39 -8.48
C GLU A 700 -25.68 -29.49 -9.64
N GLN A 701 -24.65 -29.88 -10.39
CA GLN A 701 -24.20 -29.11 -11.55
C GLN A 701 -25.23 -29.08 -12.68
N ARG A 702 -25.88 -30.21 -13.00
CA ARG A 702 -26.94 -30.25 -14.04
C ARG A 702 -28.14 -29.40 -13.65
N ILE A 703 -28.52 -29.40 -12.37
CA ILE A 703 -29.59 -28.54 -11.84
C ILE A 703 -29.20 -27.06 -11.95
N GLN A 704 -27.99 -26.69 -11.50
CA GLN A 704 -27.51 -25.31 -11.62
C GLN A 704 -27.48 -24.82 -13.07
N ALA A 705 -27.03 -25.65 -14.02
CA ALA A 705 -27.02 -25.32 -15.44
C ALA A 705 -28.44 -25.07 -15.99
N THR A 706 -29.38 -25.96 -15.68
CA THR A 706 -30.78 -25.84 -16.10
C THR A 706 -31.43 -24.56 -15.57
N LEU A 707 -31.19 -24.24 -14.29
CA LEU A 707 -31.73 -23.04 -13.65
C LEU A 707 -31.07 -21.75 -14.14
N ALA A 708 -29.78 -21.79 -14.51
CA ALA A 708 -29.09 -20.66 -15.13
C ALA A 708 -29.64 -20.35 -16.52
N GLU A 709 -29.85 -21.37 -17.35
CA GLU A 709 -30.48 -21.22 -18.67
C GLU A 709 -31.89 -20.63 -18.56
N ALA A 710 -32.70 -21.11 -17.61
CA ALA A 710 -34.04 -20.58 -17.38
C ALA A 710 -34.04 -19.10 -16.98
N ARG A 711 -33.08 -18.69 -16.12
CA ARG A 711 -32.89 -17.29 -15.73
C ARG A 711 -32.53 -16.42 -16.94
N ASP A 712 -31.60 -16.87 -17.77
CA ASP A 712 -31.12 -16.10 -18.92
C ASP A 712 -32.23 -15.96 -19.98
N ASN A 713 -32.98 -17.02 -20.26
CA ASN A 713 -34.16 -17.00 -21.12
C ASN A 713 -35.26 -16.05 -20.59
N ALA A 714 -35.50 -16.04 -19.27
CA ALA A 714 -36.43 -15.09 -18.66
C ALA A 714 -35.96 -13.63 -18.81
N GLY A 715 -34.65 -13.40 -18.74
CA GLY A 715 -34.03 -12.09 -18.97
C GLY A 715 -34.16 -11.61 -20.42
N GLU A 716 -34.03 -12.51 -21.39
CA GLU A 716 -34.25 -12.18 -22.81
C GLU A 716 -35.70 -11.75 -23.07
N VAL A 717 -36.68 -12.49 -22.54
CA VAL A 717 -38.10 -12.12 -22.65
C VAL A 717 -38.38 -10.75 -22.03
N ALA A 718 -37.75 -10.43 -20.90
CA ALA A 718 -37.86 -9.10 -20.30
C ALA A 718 -37.24 -8.02 -21.21
N GLY A 719 -36.08 -8.31 -21.81
CA GLY A 719 -35.39 -7.41 -22.74
C GLY A 719 -36.18 -7.12 -24.03
N GLU A 720 -36.93 -8.08 -24.55
CA GLU A 720 -37.80 -7.89 -25.73
C GLU A 720 -38.88 -6.82 -25.51
N HIS A 721 -39.38 -6.71 -24.27
CA HIS A 721 -40.51 -5.84 -23.93
C HIS A 721 -40.07 -4.49 -23.32
N LEU A 722 -38.78 -4.34 -23.01
CA LEU A 722 -38.21 -3.11 -22.46
C LEU A 722 -37.46 -2.37 -23.57
N GLY A 723 -38.11 -1.36 -24.17
CA GLY A 723 -37.59 -0.61 -25.32
C GLY A 723 -36.41 0.32 -25.01
N LEU A 724 -35.75 0.82 -26.05
CA LEU A 724 -34.60 1.74 -25.99
C LEU A 724 -34.96 3.19 -25.56
N GLU A 725 -36.23 3.45 -25.30
CA GLU A 725 -36.71 4.73 -24.76
C GLU A 725 -36.67 4.77 -23.22
N ASN A 726 -36.51 3.61 -22.61
CA ASN A 726 -36.47 3.44 -21.17
C ASN A 726 -35.07 3.76 -20.62
N ALA A 727 -35.01 4.61 -19.59
CA ALA A 727 -33.76 5.05 -18.97
C ALA A 727 -32.94 3.89 -18.38
N ALA A 728 -33.59 2.90 -17.75
CA ALA A 728 -32.91 1.74 -17.18
C ALA A 728 -32.25 0.87 -18.27
N VAL A 729 -32.92 0.74 -19.43
CA VAL A 729 -32.38 0.01 -20.59
C VAL A 729 -31.22 0.78 -21.21
N ILE A 730 -31.36 2.10 -21.36
CA ILE A 730 -30.27 2.97 -21.85
C ILE A 730 -29.03 2.78 -20.98
N MET A 731 -29.14 2.96 -19.66
CA MET A 731 -27.99 2.83 -18.75
C MET A 731 -27.33 1.45 -18.81
N ALA A 732 -28.12 0.38 -18.91
CA ALA A 732 -27.61 -0.99 -18.96
C ALA A 732 -26.98 -1.36 -20.32
N GLN A 733 -27.43 -0.76 -21.42
CA GLN A 733 -26.90 -1.03 -22.76
C GLN A 733 -25.72 -0.13 -23.14
N THR A 734 -25.69 1.11 -22.66
CA THR A 734 -24.57 2.03 -22.91
C THR A 734 -23.37 1.74 -22.02
N GLY A 735 -23.57 1.00 -20.92
CA GLY A 735 -22.53 0.69 -19.94
C GLY A 735 -22.36 1.74 -18.85
N ALA A 736 -23.22 2.78 -18.83
CA ALA A 736 -23.16 3.84 -17.84
C ALA A 736 -23.30 3.32 -16.41
N ARG A 737 -24.37 2.58 -16.11
CA ARG A 737 -24.57 1.95 -14.81
C ARG A 737 -25.58 0.82 -14.91
N GLY A 738 -25.20 -0.35 -14.39
CA GLY A 738 -26.05 -1.54 -14.41
C GLY A 738 -25.78 -2.43 -15.61
N SER A 739 -26.28 -3.67 -15.52
CA SER A 739 -26.08 -4.71 -16.51
C SER A 739 -27.43 -5.29 -16.93
N ARG A 740 -27.46 -5.99 -18.07
CA ARG A 740 -28.65 -6.76 -18.48
C ARG A 740 -29.07 -7.78 -17.43
N LEU A 741 -28.10 -8.37 -16.71
CA LEU A 741 -28.38 -9.29 -15.61
C LEU A 741 -29.13 -8.59 -14.47
N ASN A 742 -28.67 -7.41 -14.03
CA ASN A 742 -29.31 -6.67 -12.94
C ASN A 742 -30.74 -6.26 -13.34
N LEU A 743 -30.93 -5.83 -14.59
CA LEU A 743 -32.24 -5.48 -15.13
C LEU A 743 -33.18 -6.70 -15.18
N SER A 744 -32.66 -7.86 -15.56
CA SER A 744 -33.38 -9.14 -15.47
C SER A 744 -33.76 -9.51 -14.03
N GLN A 745 -32.89 -9.28 -13.05
CA GLN A 745 -33.20 -9.56 -11.64
C GLN A 745 -34.28 -8.62 -11.07
N MET A 746 -34.26 -7.35 -11.50
CA MET A 746 -35.27 -6.39 -11.08
C MET A 746 -36.64 -6.67 -11.73
N ALA A 747 -36.68 -7.07 -13.00
CA ALA A 747 -37.90 -7.22 -13.77
C ALA A 747 -38.47 -8.65 -13.82
N ALA A 748 -37.61 -9.66 -14.01
CA ALA A 748 -37.98 -11.04 -14.34
C ALA A 748 -37.80 -12.01 -13.17
N VAL A 749 -36.55 -12.30 -12.78
CA VAL A 749 -36.22 -13.35 -11.80
C VAL A 749 -34.85 -13.12 -11.17
N VAL A 750 -34.74 -13.21 -9.84
CA VAL A 750 -33.45 -13.09 -9.13
C VAL A 750 -32.55 -14.30 -9.41
N GLY A 751 -33.12 -15.51 -9.40
CA GLY A 751 -32.46 -16.76 -9.76
C GLY A 751 -31.79 -17.49 -8.59
N GLN A 752 -30.91 -18.43 -8.90
CA GLN A 752 -30.26 -19.32 -7.93
C GLN A 752 -29.35 -18.56 -6.96
N GLN A 753 -29.58 -18.73 -5.65
CA GLN A 753 -28.67 -18.27 -4.60
C GLN A 753 -27.63 -19.36 -4.29
N SER A 754 -26.38 -18.95 -4.12
CA SER A 754 -25.28 -19.87 -3.83
C SER A 754 -24.48 -19.41 -2.62
N VAL A 755 -23.83 -20.37 -1.96
CA VAL A 755 -22.86 -20.12 -0.89
C VAL A 755 -21.65 -21.01 -1.14
N ARG A 756 -20.46 -20.42 -1.37
CA ARG A 756 -19.21 -21.12 -1.69
C ARG A 756 -19.29 -22.01 -2.92
N GLY A 757 -19.97 -21.54 -3.96
CA GLY A 757 -20.11 -22.21 -5.26
C GLY A 757 -21.20 -23.30 -5.34
N GLY A 758 -21.71 -23.79 -4.21
CA GLY A 758 -22.83 -24.74 -4.17
C GLY A 758 -24.19 -24.06 -3.94
N ARG A 759 -25.29 -24.78 -4.22
CA ARG A 759 -26.63 -24.39 -3.76
C ARG A 759 -26.71 -24.42 -2.23
N ILE A 760 -27.65 -23.67 -1.66
CA ILE A 760 -27.73 -23.50 -0.20
C ILE A 760 -28.26 -24.78 0.46
N SER A 761 -27.38 -25.47 1.18
CA SER A 761 -27.69 -26.72 1.87
C SER A 761 -27.54 -26.70 3.39
N ARG A 762 -26.88 -25.67 3.94
CA ARG A 762 -26.63 -25.54 5.38
C ARG A 762 -27.89 -25.10 6.11
N GLY A 763 -28.39 -25.93 7.03
CA GLY A 763 -29.61 -25.67 7.78
C GLY A 763 -29.91 -26.78 8.78
N TYR A 764 -31.15 -27.23 8.83
CA TYR A 764 -31.58 -28.37 9.65
C TYR A 764 -31.03 -29.71 9.10
N VAL A 765 -31.12 -30.76 9.91
CA VAL A 765 -30.77 -32.12 9.46
C VAL A 765 -31.71 -32.54 8.33
N GLY A 766 -31.15 -32.77 7.15
CA GLY A 766 -31.87 -33.23 5.96
C GLY A 766 -32.64 -32.15 5.19
N ARG A 767 -32.59 -30.86 5.57
CA ARG A 767 -33.29 -29.77 4.85
C ARG A 767 -32.75 -28.40 5.23
N THR A 768 -32.86 -27.42 4.35
CA THR A 768 -32.33 -26.08 4.64
C THR A 768 -33.21 -25.31 5.63
N LEU A 769 -34.52 -25.25 5.39
CA LEU A 769 -35.51 -24.56 6.22
C LEU A 769 -36.56 -25.54 6.75
N PRO A 770 -37.25 -25.23 7.87
CA PRO A 770 -38.24 -26.14 8.46
C PRO A 770 -39.52 -26.25 7.62
N HIS A 771 -39.71 -25.37 6.63
CA HIS A 771 -40.85 -25.32 5.71
C HIS A 771 -40.80 -26.38 4.59
N PHE A 772 -39.66 -27.05 4.42
CA PHE A 772 -39.49 -28.10 3.39
C PHE A 772 -39.50 -29.49 4.02
N GLU A 773 -39.79 -30.51 3.21
CA GLU A 773 -39.68 -31.90 3.62
C GLU A 773 -38.21 -32.30 3.83
N ARG A 774 -37.98 -33.38 4.60
CA ARG A 774 -36.63 -33.89 4.80
C ARG A 774 -36.19 -34.63 3.53
N GLY A 775 -35.03 -34.27 3.01
CA GLY A 775 -34.46 -34.84 1.79
C GLY A 775 -34.82 -34.08 0.51
N ASP A 776 -35.56 -32.97 0.60
CA ASP A 776 -35.97 -32.19 -0.56
C ASP A 776 -34.77 -31.52 -1.26
N LEU A 777 -34.58 -31.85 -2.54
CA LEU A 777 -33.52 -31.34 -3.43
C LEU A 777 -34.04 -30.39 -4.51
N GLY A 778 -35.34 -30.07 -4.49
CA GLY A 778 -36.01 -29.22 -5.48
C GLY A 778 -35.41 -27.83 -5.59
N ALA A 779 -35.74 -27.11 -6.66
CA ALA A 779 -35.16 -25.79 -6.95
C ALA A 779 -35.42 -24.81 -5.79
N ARG A 780 -36.67 -24.72 -5.32
CA ARG A 780 -37.07 -23.84 -4.22
C ARG A 780 -36.44 -24.23 -2.88
N ALA A 781 -36.36 -25.52 -2.57
CA ALA A 781 -35.81 -26.03 -1.31
C ALA A 781 -34.31 -25.75 -1.12
N ARG A 782 -33.59 -25.57 -2.24
CA ARG A 782 -32.16 -25.25 -2.28
C ARG A 782 -31.87 -23.81 -2.72
N GLY A 783 -32.86 -22.92 -2.60
CA GLY A 783 -32.65 -21.47 -2.70
C GLY A 783 -32.69 -20.89 -4.11
N PHE A 784 -33.52 -21.43 -5.00
CA PHE A 784 -33.89 -20.75 -6.24
C PHE A 784 -35.01 -19.74 -5.98
N VAL A 785 -34.73 -18.46 -6.27
CA VAL A 785 -35.69 -17.36 -6.10
C VAL A 785 -36.37 -17.10 -7.44
N THR A 786 -37.68 -17.38 -7.52
CA THR A 786 -38.47 -17.22 -8.74
C THR A 786 -39.02 -15.80 -8.89
N SER A 787 -39.23 -15.12 -7.76
CA SER A 787 -39.66 -13.72 -7.73
C SER A 787 -38.57 -12.76 -8.22
N SER A 788 -38.99 -11.60 -8.74
CA SER A 788 -38.12 -10.46 -9.01
C SER A 788 -38.14 -9.48 -7.84
N TYR A 789 -37.19 -8.53 -7.80
CA TYR A 789 -37.23 -7.46 -6.78
C TYR A 789 -38.49 -6.61 -6.89
N LYS A 790 -39.04 -6.48 -8.10
CA LYS A 790 -40.29 -5.75 -8.31
C LYS A 790 -41.51 -6.52 -7.79
N SER A 791 -41.61 -7.82 -8.07
CA SER A 791 -42.77 -8.61 -7.58
C SER A 791 -42.77 -8.75 -6.06
N GLY A 792 -41.60 -8.60 -5.43
CA GLY A 792 -41.39 -8.80 -4.00
C GLY A 792 -41.02 -10.25 -3.71
N LEU A 793 -40.09 -10.44 -2.76
CA LEU A 793 -39.63 -11.76 -2.33
C LEU A 793 -40.52 -12.29 -1.22
N ASP A 794 -40.85 -13.58 -1.26
CA ASP A 794 -41.51 -14.23 -0.13
C ASP A 794 -40.54 -14.42 1.07
N PRO A 795 -41.02 -14.77 2.28
CA PRO A 795 -40.14 -14.92 3.45
C PRO A 795 -39.02 -15.97 3.29
N ILE A 796 -39.26 -17.02 2.50
CA ILE A 796 -38.29 -18.09 2.25
C ILE A 796 -37.22 -17.59 1.27
N GLU A 797 -37.64 -16.98 0.17
CA GLU A 797 -36.78 -16.36 -0.84
C GLU A 797 -35.92 -15.25 -0.23
N TYR A 798 -36.51 -14.39 0.61
CA TYR A 798 -35.78 -13.35 1.32
C TYR A 798 -34.66 -13.93 2.19
N TRP A 799 -34.93 -15.03 2.91
CA TRP A 799 -33.92 -15.69 3.73
C TRP A 799 -32.78 -16.27 2.88
N PHE A 800 -33.11 -16.95 1.78
CA PHE A 800 -32.10 -17.49 0.85
C PHE A 800 -31.26 -16.39 0.21
N HIS A 801 -31.90 -15.28 -0.16
CA HIS A 801 -31.20 -14.13 -0.71
C HIS A 801 -30.26 -13.49 0.32
N ALA A 802 -30.70 -13.35 1.57
CA ALA A 802 -29.86 -12.86 2.65
C ALA A 802 -28.67 -13.80 2.93
N ALA A 803 -28.88 -15.12 2.84
CA ALA A 803 -27.81 -16.10 2.99
C ALA A 803 -26.76 -15.99 1.87
N GLY A 804 -27.18 -15.83 0.61
CA GLY A 804 -26.28 -15.56 -0.51
C GLY A 804 -25.53 -14.23 -0.37
N GLY A 805 -26.22 -13.16 0.05
CA GLY A 805 -25.62 -11.84 0.26
C GLY A 805 -24.49 -11.82 1.31
N ARG A 806 -24.55 -12.69 2.32
CA ARG A 806 -23.48 -12.81 3.33
C ARG A 806 -22.16 -13.30 2.75
N GLU A 807 -22.16 -14.09 1.68
CA GLU A 807 -20.94 -14.54 1.04
C GLU A 807 -20.15 -13.35 0.49
N GLY A 808 -20.80 -12.45 -0.23
CA GLY A 808 -20.17 -11.26 -0.81
C GLY A 808 -19.51 -10.36 0.24
N LEU A 809 -20.18 -10.14 1.38
CA LEU A 809 -19.64 -9.33 2.48
C LEU A 809 -18.40 -9.97 3.12
N VAL A 810 -18.46 -11.28 3.39
CA VAL A 810 -17.36 -11.99 4.06
C VAL A 810 -16.16 -12.15 3.12
N ASP A 811 -16.38 -12.52 1.86
CA ASP A 811 -15.30 -12.76 0.90
C ASP A 811 -14.54 -11.46 0.60
N THR A 812 -15.25 -10.35 0.43
CA THR A 812 -14.65 -9.01 0.25
C THR A 812 -13.78 -8.61 1.45
N ALA A 813 -14.23 -8.87 2.68
CA ALA A 813 -13.47 -8.56 3.89
C ALA A 813 -12.23 -9.45 4.06
N VAL A 814 -12.35 -10.76 3.82
CA VAL A 814 -11.26 -11.72 4.05
C VAL A 814 -10.15 -11.61 3.00
N ARG A 815 -10.51 -11.46 1.71
CA ARG A 815 -9.53 -11.40 0.59
C ARG A 815 -8.56 -10.23 0.71
N THR A 816 -8.96 -9.15 1.36
CA THR A 816 -8.12 -7.96 1.56
C THR A 816 -6.83 -8.29 2.33
N SER A 817 -6.91 -9.20 3.32
CA SER A 817 -5.77 -9.58 4.14
C SER A 817 -4.69 -10.36 3.37
N THR A 818 -5.10 -11.32 2.55
CA THR A 818 -4.21 -12.18 1.76
C THR A 818 -3.60 -11.40 0.61
N SER A 819 -4.41 -10.62 -0.10
CA SER A 819 -3.97 -9.75 -1.20
C SER A 819 -2.93 -8.73 -0.72
N GLY A 820 -3.22 -7.99 0.35
CA GLY A 820 -2.29 -6.98 0.89
C GLY A 820 -0.97 -7.58 1.40
N TYR A 821 -1.02 -8.77 2.03
CA TYR A 821 0.20 -9.46 2.47
C TYR A 821 1.05 -9.95 1.28
N MET A 822 0.41 -10.51 0.25
CA MET A 822 1.09 -10.93 -0.97
C MET A 822 1.76 -9.74 -1.66
N GLN A 823 1.01 -8.65 -1.86
CA GLN A 823 1.52 -7.42 -2.46
C GLN A 823 2.74 -6.91 -1.69
N ARG A 824 2.66 -6.84 -0.35
CA ARG A 824 3.80 -6.42 0.48
C ARG A 824 5.04 -7.28 0.28
N ARG A 825 4.88 -8.60 0.21
CA ARG A 825 6.01 -9.52 -0.01
C ARG A 825 6.67 -9.28 -1.36
N LEU A 826 5.87 -9.10 -2.41
CA LEU A 826 6.37 -8.82 -3.75
C LEU A 826 7.05 -7.46 -3.83
N MET A 827 6.44 -6.41 -3.27
CA MET A 827 7.03 -5.07 -3.25
C MET A 827 8.38 -5.05 -2.52
N THR A 828 8.46 -5.70 -1.35
CA THR A 828 9.73 -5.77 -0.59
C THR A 828 10.81 -6.54 -1.36
N ALA A 829 10.44 -7.48 -2.23
CA ALA A 829 11.38 -8.27 -3.02
C ALA A 829 11.85 -7.56 -4.31
N LEU A 830 11.01 -6.70 -4.89
CA LEU A 830 11.24 -6.10 -6.22
C LEU A 830 11.58 -4.60 -6.19
N GLN A 831 11.44 -3.93 -5.04
CA GLN A 831 11.68 -2.48 -4.91
C GLN A 831 13.10 -2.03 -5.29
N ASP A 832 14.10 -2.92 -5.24
CA ASP A 832 15.50 -2.59 -5.53
C ASP A 832 15.84 -2.71 -7.03
N LEU A 833 14.88 -3.12 -7.87
CA LEU A 833 15.07 -3.28 -9.31
C LEU A 833 14.97 -1.93 -10.02
N LYS A 834 15.94 -1.66 -10.89
CA LYS A 834 15.94 -0.49 -11.79
C LYS A 834 16.32 -0.89 -13.21
N VAL A 835 15.82 -0.12 -14.17
CA VAL A 835 16.26 -0.18 -15.57
C VAL A 835 17.43 0.78 -15.72
N GLU A 836 18.59 0.26 -16.09
CA GLU A 836 19.79 1.06 -16.34
C GLU A 836 19.75 1.66 -17.75
N SER A 837 20.65 2.61 -18.02
CA SER A 837 20.72 3.31 -19.31
C SER A 837 20.98 2.39 -20.53
N ASP A 838 21.47 1.18 -20.31
CA ASP A 838 21.68 0.15 -21.34
C ASP A 838 20.42 -0.73 -21.59
N GLY A 839 19.31 -0.45 -20.90
CA GLY A 839 18.06 -1.21 -21.01
C GLY A 839 18.03 -2.52 -20.20
N THR A 840 19.08 -2.82 -19.44
CA THR A 840 19.12 -3.99 -18.54
C THR A 840 18.38 -3.71 -17.23
N VAL A 841 17.77 -4.73 -16.65
CA VAL A 841 17.17 -4.65 -15.32
C VAL A 841 18.16 -5.19 -14.31
N ARG A 842 18.61 -4.36 -13.36
CA ARG A 842 19.61 -4.73 -12.36
C ARG A 842 19.08 -4.53 -10.94
N THR A 843 19.55 -5.40 -10.05
CA THR A 843 19.41 -5.22 -8.59
C THR A 843 20.34 -4.12 -8.07
N ALA A 844 20.11 -3.60 -6.86
CA ALA A 844 21.00 -2.62 -6.22
C ALA A 844 22.49 -3.02 -6.17
N PRO A 845 22.88 -4.30 -5.93
CA PRO A 845 24.28 -4.74 -6.03
C PRO A 845 24.82 -4.89 -7.46
N GLY A 846 24.07 -4.49 -8.49
CA GLY A 846 24.48 -4.54 -9.90
C GLY A 846 24.29 -5.89 -10.60
N ARG A 847 23.64 -6.88 -9.96
CA ARG A 847 23.35 -8.17 -10.62
C ARG A 847 22.24 -8.00 -11.66
N ILE A 848 22.50 -8.50 -12.87
CA ILE A 848 21.54 -8.47 -13.98
C ILE A 848 20.45 -9.50 -13.73
N VAL A 849 19.19 -9.06 -13.81
CA VAL A 849 17.99 -9.89 -13.70
C VAL A 849 17.39 -10.13 -15.08
N GLN A 850 17.35 -9.09 -15.92
CA GLN A 850 16.94 -9.17 -17.32
C GLN A 850 17.95 -8.41 -18.19
N PHE A 851 18.35 -9.00 -19.31
CA PHE A 851 19.22 -8.35 -20.28
C PHE A 851 18.51 -7.24 -21.07
N LYS A 852 17.20 -7.35 -21.20
CA LYS A 852 16.35 -6.34 -21.82
C LYS A 852 15.04 -6.29 -21.06
N PHE A 853 14.63 -5.10 -20.62
CA PHE A 853 13.38 -4.92 -19.89
C PHE A 853 12.19 -5.45 -20.69
N GLY A 854 11.42 -6.39 -20.12
CA GLY A 854 10.19 -6.88 -20.73
C GLY A 854 10.34 -7.53 -22.11
N ASP A 855 11.54 -8.04 -22.44
CA ASP A 855 11.95 -8.59 -23.75
C ASP A 855 11.97 -7.57 -24.92
N ASP A 856 11.00 -6.69 -25.01
CA ASP A 856 10.85 -5.70 -26.09
C ASP A 856 11.42 -4.31 -25.73
N GLY A 857 11.58 -3.99 -24.45
CA GLY A 857 12.05 -2.69 -23.95
C GLY A 857 10.94 -1.64 -23.83
N VAL A 858 9.66 -2.03 -23.94
CA VAL A 858 8.53 -1.09 -23.97
C VAL A 858 7.84 -1.02 -22.61
N ASP A 859 7.69 0.20 -22.08
CA ASP A 859 6.88 0.45 -20.89
C ASP A 859 5.40 0.12 -21.19
N PRO A 860 4.74 -0.75 -20.40
CA PRO A 860 3.32 -1.08 -20.60
C PRO A 860 2.40 0.15 -20.66
N SER A 861 2.68 1.22 -19.92
CA SER A 861 1.90 2.47 -20.00
C SER A 861 2.01 3.18 -21.37
N LYS A 862 3.16 3.01 -22.04
CA LYS A 862 3.44 3.57 -23.37
C LYS A 862 3.08 2.60 -24.50
N SER A 863 2.95 1.32 -24.22
CA SER A 863 2.42 0.31 -25.15
C SER A 863 0.96 0.60 -25.54
N ASP A 864 0.51 -0.05 -26.61
CA ASP A 864 -0.88 0.00 -27.04
C ASP A 864 -1.62 -1.25 -26.57
N HIS A 865 -2.13 -1.17 -25.34
CA HIS A 865 -2.74 -2.29 -24.64
C HIS A 865 -1.89 -3.59 -24.62
N GLY A 866 -0.59 -3.45 -24.35
CA GLY A 866 0.36 -4.56 -24.30
C GLY A 866 1.03 -4.90 -25.63
N ARG A 867 0.61 -4.28 -26.75
CA ARG A 867 1.34 -4.36 -28.02
C ARG A 867 2.41 -3.28 -28.07
N SER A 868 3.64 -3.67 -28.40
CA SER A 868 4.77 -2.73 -28.56
C SER A 868 4.47 -1.68 -29.64
N VAL A 869 3.92 -2.12 -30.78
CA VAL A 869 3.40 -1.29 -31.87
C VAL A 869 2.14 -1.94 -32.41
N ASN A 870 1.04 -1.18 -32.47
CA ASN A 870 -0.21 -1.66 -33.05
C ASN A 870 -0.26 -1.30 -34.55
N ILE A 871 0.11 -2.26 -35.39
CA ILE A 871 0.21 -2.08 -36.84
C ILE A 871 -1.16 -1.73 -37.43
N ASP A 872 -2.24 -2.36 -36.96
CA ASP A 872 -3.59 -2.15 -37.46
C ASP A 872 -4.02 -0.68 -37.32
N ILE A 873 -3.76 -0.11 -36.13
CA ILE A 873 -4.10 1.28 -35.82
C ILE A 873 -3.17 2.25 -36.56
N ALA A 874 -1.89 1.90 -36.71
CA ALA A 874 -0.97 2.71 -37.51
C ALA A 874 -1.40 2.77 -39.00
N ILE A 875 -1.89 1.67 -39.55
CA ILE A 875 -2.45 1.62 -40.91
C ILE A 875 -3.74 2.44 -40.97
N GLU A 876 -4.66 2.27 -40.02
CA GLU A 876 -5.92 3.00 -39.98
C GLU A 876 -5.71 4.51 -39.88
N LYS A 877 -4.72 4.94 -39.10
CA LYS A 877 -4.31 6.35 -38.99
C LYS A 877 -3.91 6.94 -40.34
N VAL A 878 -3.15 6.20 -41.14
CA VAL A 878 -2.63 6.68 -42.44
C VAL A 878 -3.66 6.58 -43.55
N LEU A 879 -4.37 5.46 -43.64
CA LEU A 879 -5.28 5.18 -44.75
C LEU A 879 -6.69 5.73 -44.53
N GLY A 880 -7.05 6.09 -43.30
CA GLY A 880 -8.40 6.54 -42.97
C GLY A 880 -9.47 5.51 -43.33
N LYS A 881 -9.12 4.23 -43.43
CA LYS A 881 -10.05 3.12 -43.66
C LYS A 881 -9.79 2.05 -42.62
N GLY A 882 -10.83 1.74 -41.84
CA GLY A 882 -10.87 0.57 -40.98
C GLY A 882 -10.85 -0.69 -41.85
N ARG A 883 -10.43 -1.81 -41.27
CA ARG A 883 -10.24 -3.09 -41.95
C ARG A 883 -11.35 -3.40 -43.00
N MET A 884 -10.95 -3.59 -44.26
CA MET A 884 -11.58 -4.58 -45.14
C MET A 884 -11.21 -5.93 -44.51
N ASP A 885 -12.19 -6.62 -43.94
CA ASP A 885 -11.94 -7.99 -43.41
C ASP A 885 -11.66 -8.94 -44.57
#